data_AF-A0A559VIP1-F1
#
_entry.id   AF-A0A559VIP1-F1
#
_cell.length_a   1.000
_cell.length_b   1.000
_cell.length_c   1.000
_cell.angle_alpha   90.00
_cell.angle_beta   90.00
_cell.angle_gamma   90.00
#
_symmetry.space_group_name_H-M   'P 1'
#
loop_
_entity.id
_entity.type
_entity.pdbx_description
1 polymer ?
#
loop_
_entity_poly.entity_id
_entity_poly.type
_entity_poly.pdbx_seq_one_letter_code
_entity_poly.pdbx_strand_id
1 'polypeptide(L)'
;MSELSSVLLRRLRTVYVDQAGPRPGDPSTAEGLVALEGELLDRGFAPTAQLRAALAWLGPAGLADAGRQLIRHIDAELGADRTHMPLFRSFPASVPDDTFQLYVDRVFTLLLQWPAQPCVLCGTVGGVHPVAPCAHLVCRACWDGADYTGCPLCHRRIDPADPFLVPAEPRRPRDVPAGPLKLLALGTDRAADTVHTLRTLLARRTPLPPQDRAALKVLLDHAPADLGWLPEEIPVRETKAFVLGTLLADRHTRAAVTELFAAYLTTATDVLRLLCVWSGGEGDLLEPPRLRSLPRALRGRLLAVLDALAVPSLVEDLLRHPGPWKRAAEILHPFEHHARHPRAALAFAVLRGTDTAGTAPGEALLRTAAEHPEAVRVAGDRIRAATWGARVEQALHERDAGAALALLAQRPGELLRRLDHLLRLRELDTLPDEFADVLRRVLPKAGPGPLLAALGRMRIRHLPGERRVFFPRGQVTHAFTADDTRAPLAASVTARACALLEAEALRRLAGRPRFDLAVLDSALAGLAVPAAERTAAKALVSVPRGSTQPLPEGAVLRLFLHWMQPVKTRVDLDLSVALYDEDWEFAGLCDYTNLVYGERCAVHSGDLTSAPAPDGATEYVDLDLAALGDWGVRYAVPVVFSFNNIPFEELLDAFAGFMALPSAAEEARGAGYHPRTVRQRYDLVGDSRIHVPMLVDLRHRTFLWTDLHLPSDDGFHNVYRHGADLGRVGRDLFQYFASGRTTLWDLAVWHAAARGDEVLVVRRAPDRRAVDELWRYRRHEGEPDTAFAARVRALEPPERREPATDAADADTRAGEAAAKKHVLLALVHGGVAPEGATGAVYRLLPGPADGCGLEPLAAGDLVAALG
;
A
#
# COMPACT_ATOMS: atom_id res chain seq x y z
N MET A 1 -19.59 -8.55 -18.06
CA MET A 1 -18.39 -9.34 -17.76
C MET A 1 -18.17 -9.40 -16.25
N SER A 2 -17.48 -10.46 -15.78
CA SER A 2 -17.36 -10.90 -14.38
C SER A 2 -16.32 -10.10 -13.57
N GLU A 3 -16.36 -10.19 -12.24
CA GLU A 3 -15.35 -9.62 -11.32
C GLU A 3 -13.91 -9.99 -11.71
N LEU A 4 -13.72 -11.19 -12.28
CA LEU A 4 -12.43 -11.66 -12.80
C LEU A 4 -11.85 -10.73 -13.88
N SER A 5 -12.68 -10.20 -14.77
CA SER A 5 -12.21 -9.31 -15.86
C SER A 5 -11.64 -8.00 -15.31
N SER A 6 -12.22 -7.46 -14.23
CA SER A 6 -11.69 -6.29 -13.52
C SER A 6 -10.35 -6.59 -12.85
N VAL A 7 -10.21 -7.77 -12.23
CA VAL A 7 -8.94 -8.19 -11.60
C VAL A 7 -7.82 -8.33 -12.64
N LEU A 8 -8.09 -8.98 -13.77
CA LEU A 8 -7.10 -9.19 -14.83
C LEU A 8 -6.75 -7.88 -15.54
N LEU A 9 -7.73 -7.01 -15.82
CA LEU A 9 -7.48 -5.67 -16.36
C LEU A 9 -6.56 -4.86 -15.45
N ARG A 10 -6.83 -4.83 -14.15
CA ARG A 10 -6.00 -4.04 -13.21
C ARG A 10 -4.58 -4.59 -13.08
N ARG A 11 -4.42 -5.91 -13.03
CA ARG A 11 -3.13 -6.55 -12.74
C ARG A 11 -2.26 -6.78 -13.98
N LEU A 12 -2.86 -7.21 -15.07
CA LEU A 12 -2.17 -7.59 -16.30
C LEU A 12 -2.38 -6.57 -17.44
N ARG A 13 -3.30 -5.61 -17.27
CA ARG A 13 -3.73 -4.69 -18.35
C ARG A 13 -4.25 -5.45 -19.57
N THR A 14 -4.79 -6.65 -19.37
CA THR A 14 -5.36 -7.49 -20.42
C THR A 14 -6.88 -7.30 -20.52
N VAL A 15 -7.37 -7.26 -21.77
CA VAL A 15 -8.78 -7.20 -22.12
C VAL A 15 -9.10 -8.45 -22.92
N TYR A 16 -10.15 -9.17 -22.53
CA TYR A 16 -10.61 -10.37 -23.23
C TYR A 16 -11.85 -10.03 -24.05
N VAL A 17 -11.87 -10.46 -25.30
CA VAL A 17 -12.94 -10.20 -26.25
C VAL A 17 -13.54 -11.54 -26.68
N ASP A 18 -14.64 -11.95 -26.05
CA ASP A 18 -15.25 -13.29 -26.23
C ASP A 18 -16.47 -13.29 -27.18
N GLN A 19 -16.81 -12.15 -27.80
CA GLN A 19 -18.07 -12.01 -28.53
C GLN A 19 -17.98 -12.38 -30.01
N ALA A 20 -19.12 -12.80 -30.57
CA ALA A 20 -19.23 -13.18 -31.96
C ALA A 20 -18.98 -12.00 -32.92
N GLY A 21 -18.36 -12.29 -34.06
CA GLY A 21 -18.09 -11.32 -35.12
C GLY A 21 -19.34 -10.73 -35.78
N PRO A 22 -19.19 -9.80 -36.74
CA PRO A 22 -20.29 -9.14 -37.42
C PRO A 22 -21.20 -10.15 -38.14
N ARG A 23 -22.50 -9.87 -38.12
CA ARG A 23 -23.51 -10.61 -38.88
C ARG A 23 -23.66 -10.00 -40.28
N PRO A 24 -24.11 -10.79 -41.27
CA PRO A 24 -24.43 -10.25 -42.59
C PRO A 24 -25.45 -9.10 -42.50
N GLY A 25 -25.09 -7.92 -43.00
CA GLY A 25 -25.92 -6.71 -42.94
C GLY A 25 -25.63 -5.76 -41.77
N ASP A 26 -24.68 -6.09 -40.89
CA ASP A 26 -24.29 -5.19 -39.79
C ASP A 26 -23.62 -3.91 -40.35
N PRO A 27 -23.91 -2.72 -39.76
CA PRO A 27 -23.23 -1.48 -40.10
C PRO A 27 -21.75 -1.51 -39.68
N SER A 28 -20.94 -0.67 -40.32
CA SER A 28 -19.52 -0.50 -39.97
C SER A 28 -19.35 -0.04 -38.52
N THR A 29 -18.38 -0.63 -37.82
CA THR A 29 -18.03 -0.29 -36.44
C THR A 29 -16.91 0.74 -36.33
N ALA A 30 -16.40 1.27 -37.46
CA ALA A 30 -15.24 2.16 -37.50
C ALA A 30 -15.42 3.43 -36.66
N GLU A 31 -16.57 4.11 -36.76
CA GLU A 31 -16.86 5.31 -35.96
C GLU A 31 -16.96 4.99 -34.47
N GLY A 32 -17.61 3.87 -34.12
CA GLY A 32 -17.70 3.41 -32.73
C GLY A 32 -16.34 3.05 -32.13
N LEU A 33 -15.43 2.51 -32.94
CA LEU A 33 -14.06 2.21 -32.51
C LEU A 33 -13.27 3.48 -32.24
N VAL A 34 -13.36 4.47 -33.14
CA VAL A 34 -12.70 5.78 -32.96
C VAL A 34 -13.24 6.50 -31.71
N ALA A 35 -14.55 6.43 -31.47
CA ALA A 35 -15.15 6.97 -30.25
C ALA A 35 -14.61 6.29 -28.98
N LEU A 36 -14.54 4.95 -28.98
CA LEU A 36 -13.96 4.20 -27.87
C LEU A 36 -12.48 4.53 -27.65
N GLU A 37 -11.69 4.66 -28.72
CA GLU A 37 -10.29 5.07 -28.65
C GLU A 37 -10.16 6.47 -28.03
N GLY A 38 -11.01 7.43 -28.43
CA GLY A 38 -11.08 8.75 -27.81
C GLY A 38 -11.38 8.68 -26.32
N GLU A 39 -12.40 7.92 -25.91
CA GLU A 39 -12.74 7.75 -24.50
C GLU A 39 -11.62 7.12 -23.67
N LEU A 40 -10.87 6.17 -24.25
CA LEU A 40 -9.70 5.56 -23.60
C LEU A 40 -8.57 6.58 -23.44
N LEU A 41 -8.30 7.39 -24.47
CA LEU A 41 -7.27 8.42 -24.44
C LEU A 41 -7.57 9.48 -23.37
N ASP A 42 -8.83 9.86 -23.21
CA ASP A 42 -9.30 10.79 -22.17
C ASP A 42 -9.11 10.25 -20.74
N ARG A 43 -8.90 8.93 -20.61
CA ARG A 43 -8.59 8.24 -19.35
C ARG A 43 -7.12 7.88 -19.22
N GLY A 44 -6.31 8.20 -20.22
CA GLY A 44 -4.88 7.88 -20.27
C GLY A 44 -4.56 6.45 -20.66
N PHE A 45 -5.44 5.79 -21.44
CA PHE A 45 -5.24 4.43 -21.93
C PHE A 45 -5.22 4.39 -23.47
N ALA A 46 -4.52 3.40 -24.02
CA ALA A 46 -4.57 3.09 -25.45
C ALA A 46 -4.57 1.58 -25.69
N PRO A 47 -5.35 1.07 -26.66
CA PRO A 47 -5.30 -0.33 -27.03
C PRO A 47 -4.03 -0.64 -27.82
N THR A 48 -3.45 -1.81 -27.59
CA THR A 48 -2.44 -2.39 -28.48
C THR A 48 -3.03 -2.66 -29.87
N ALA A 49 -2.18 -2.77 -30.90
CA ALA A 49 -2.63 -3.07 -32.26
C ALA A 49 -3.47 -4.37 -32.35
N GLN A 50 -3.10 -5.39 -31.57
CA GLN A 50 -3.83 -6.66 -31.49
C GLN A 50 -5.22 -6.50 -30.85
N LEU A 51 -5.31 -5.77 -29.73
CA LEU A 51 -6.59 -5.49 -29.09
C LEU A 51 -7.49 -4.64 -30.00
N ARG A 52 -6.92 -3.62 -30.65
CA ARG A 52 -7.63 -2.79 -31.61
C ARG A 52 -8.23 -3.62 -32.75
N ALA A 53 -7.45 -4.54 -33.31
CA ALA A 53 -7.93 -5.45 -34.36
C ALA A 53 -9.05 -6.37 -33.86
N ALA A 54 -8.94 -6.92 -32.65
CA ALA A 54 -9.98 -7.75 -32.04
C ALA A 54 -11.28 -6.98 -31.80
N LEU A 55 -11.20 -5.73 -31.31
CA LEU A 55 -12.35 -4.85 -31.13
C LEU A 55 -13.00 -4.47 -32.47
N ALA A 56 -12.20 -4.20 -33.50
CA ALA A 56 -12.69 -3.91 -34.85
C ALA A 56 -13.44 -5.09 -35.49
N TRP A 57 -13.10 -6.33 -35.10
CA TRP A 57 -13.76 -7.54 -35.59
C TRP A 57 -15.11 -7.83 -34.90
N LEU A 58 -15.50 -7.06 -33.89
CA LEU A 58 -16.80 -7.21 -33.25
C LEU A 58 -17.92 -6.61 -34.12
N GLY A 59 -19.11 -7.22 -34.10
CA GLY A 59 -20.32 -6.56 -34.57
C GLY A 59 -20.70 -5.35 -33.67
N PRO A 60 -21.59 -4.44 -34.11
CA PRO A 60 -21.90 -3.20 -33.39
C PRO A 60 -22.33 -3.40 -31.93
N ALA A 61 -23.17 -4.42 -31.67
CA ALA A 61 -23.61 -4.75 -30.32
C ALA A 61 -22.45 -5.23 -29.44
N GLY A 62 -21.52 -6.01 -30.01
CA GLY A 62 -20.37 -6.54 -29.30
C GLY A 62 -19.33 -5.47 -28.98
N LEU A 63 -19.04 -4.58 -29.94
CA LEU A 63 -18.17 -3.43 -29.70
C LEU A 63 -18.76 -2.51 -28.62
N ALA A 64 -20.05 -2.22 -28.69
CA ALA A 64 -20.70 -1.38 -27.70
C ALA A 64 -20.70 -2.01 -26.30
N ASP A 65 -20.89 -3.32 -26.18
CA ASP A 65 -20.83 -4.03 -24.89
C ASP A 65 -19.41 -4.10 -24.33
N ALA A 66 -18.43 -4.49 -25.17
CA ALA A 66 -17.02 -4.53 -24.78
C ALA A 66 -16.52 -3.14 -24.37
N GLY A 67 -16.81 -2.11 -25.16
CA GLY A 67 -16.46 -0.72 -24.91
C GLY A 67 -17.04 -0.19 -23.60
N ARG A 68 -18.37 -0.27 -23.40
CA ARG A 68 -19.02 0.16 -22.16
C ARG A 68 -18.43 -0.50 -20.92
N GLN A 69 -18.14 -1.79 -21.00
CA GLN A 69 -17.63 -2.53 -19.86
C GLN A 69 -16.18 -2.18 -19.55
N LEU A 70 -15.34 -2.04 -20.59
CA LEU A 70 -13.95 -1.60 -20.45
C LEU A 70 -13.87 -0.21 -19.80
N ILE A 71 -14.65 0.74 -20.33
CA ILE A 71 -14.73 2.10 -19.80
C ILE A 71 -15.20 2.10 -18.35
N ARG A 72 -16.27 1.37 -18.03
CA ARG A 72 -16.75 1.24 -16.65
C ARG A 72 -15.68 0.71 -15.68
N HIS A 73 -14.87 -0.26 -16.10
CA HIS A 73 -13.80 -0.80 -15.24
C HIS A 73 -12.65 0.19 -15.05
N ILE A 74 -12.26 0.91 -16.11
CA ILE A 74 -11.25 1.97 -16.03
C ILE A 74 -11.75 3.11 -15.16
N ASP A 75 -13.00 3.51 -15.33
CA ASP A 75 -13.62 4.57 -14.53
C ASP A 75 -13.69 4.21 -13.06
N ALA A 76 -14.04 2.97 -12.72
CA ALA A 76 -14.01 2.48 -11.35
C ALA A 76 -12.58 2.46 -10.76
N GLU A 77 -11.56 2.17 -11.55
CA GLU A 77 -10.16 2.22 -11.10
C GLU A 77 -9.68 3.65 -10.85
N LEU A 78 -10.09 4.60 -11.71
CA LEU A 78 -9.72 6.01 -11.59
C LEU A 78 -10.63 6.77 -10.61
N GLY A 79 -11.82 6.26 -10.27
CA GLY A 79 -12.86 6.99 -9.55
C GLY A 79 -13.66 7.95 -10.44
N ALA A 80 -13.58 7.81 -11.76
CA ALA A 80 -14.28 8.63 -12.73
C ALA A 80 -15.75 8.18 -12.94
N ASP A 81 -16.14 7.04 -12.38
CA ASP A 81 -17.50 6.52 -12.35
C ASP A 81 -18.34 7.13 -11.22
N ARG A 82 -17.87 8.24 -10.63
CA ARG A 82 -18.55 9.01 -9.59
C ARG A 82 -18.91 10.39 -10.06
N THR A 83 -19.99 10.91 -9.49
CA THR A 83 -20.41 12.29 -9.66
C THR A 83 -19.52 13.19 -8.80
N HIS A 84 -18.56 13.86 -9.44
CA HIS A 84 -17.67 14.80 -8.76
C HIS A 84 -18.26 16.20 -8.71
N MET A 85 -18.80 16.57 -7.55
CA MET A 85 -19.50 17.85 -7.36
C MET A 85 -19.05 18.52 -6.05
N PRO A 86 -18.10 19.48 -6.10
CA PRO A 86 -17.77 20.32 -4.96
C PRO A 86 -18.92 21.27 -4.59
N LEU A 87 -18.85 21.89 -3.40
CA LEU A 87 -19.85 22.87 -2.94
C LEU A 87 -20.00 24.01 -3.95
N PHE A 88 -18.88 24.60 -4.39
CA PHE A 88 -18.82 25.65 -5.40
C PHE A 88 -18.55 25.05 -6.79
N ARG A 89 -19.53 25.14 -7.69
CA ARG A 89 -19.48 24.61 -9.06
C ARG A 89 -18.37 25.25 -9.85
N SER A 90 -18.10 26.54 -9.69
CA SER A 90 -17.07 27.27 -10.44
C SER A 90 -15.73 27.32 -9.70
N PHE A 91 -15.50 26.37 -8.78
CA PHE A 91 -14.21 26.16 -8.15
C PHE A 91 -13.05 26.12 -9.18
N PRO A 92 -11.91 26.79 -8.91
CA PRO A 92 -11.62 27.58 -7.71
C PRO A 92 -12.15 29.01 -7.75
N ALA A 93 -12.50 29.55 -8.92
CA ALA A 93 -12.75 30.97 -9.14
C ALA A 93 -13.86 31.58 -8.26
N SER A 94 -14.93 30.83 -7.98
CA SER A 94 -16.06 31.34 -7.20
C SER A 94 -15.95 31.17 -5.68
N VAL A 95 -14.85 30.59 -5.18
CA VAL A 95 -14.63 30.46 -3.74
C VAL A 95 -14.39 31.84 -3.12
N PRO A 96 -15.21 32.27 -2.13
CA PRO A 96 -15.05 33.57 -1.49
C PRO A 96 -13.71 33.72 -0.74
N ASP A 97 -13.01 34.84 -0.95
CA ASP A 97 -11.74 35.13 -0.27
C ASP A 97 -11.95 35.41 1.22
N ASP A 98 -13.01 36.15 1.58
CA ASP A 98 -13.36 36.42 2.98
C ASP A 98 -14.22 35.29 3.56
N THR A 99 -13.55 34.21 3.98
CA THR A 99 -14.22 33.04 4.58
C THR A 99 -14.91 33.41 5.90
N PHE A 100 -14.40 34.40 6.65
CA PHE A 100 -15.02 34.85 7.89
C PHE A 100 -16.33 35.59 7.63
N GLN A 101 -16.37 36.49 6.66
CA GLN A 101 -17.60 37.16 6.26
C GLN A 101 -18.64 36.16 5.73
N LEU A 102 -18.21 35.18 4.92
CA LEU A 102 -19.08 34.09 4.49
C LEU A 102 -19.70 33.35 5.70
N TYR A 103 -18.88 33.02 6.71
CA TYR A 103 -19.37 32.40 7.94
C TYR A 103 -20.36 33.29 8.69
N VAL A 104 -20.08 34.58 8.84
CA VAL A 104 -20.97 35.56 9.48
C VAL A 104 -22.31 35.62 8.74
N ASP A 105 -22.31 35.76 7.42
CA ASP A 105 -23.52 35.83 6.60
C ASP A 105 -24.36 34.55 6.73
N ARG A 106 -23.71 33.39 6.76
CA ARG A 106 -24.36 32.09 6.99
C ARG A 106 -25.03 32.03 8.36
N VAL A 107 -24.31 32.39 9.42
CA VAL A 107 -24.81 32.34 10.81
C VAL A 107 -25.93 33.36 11.01
N PHE A 108 -25.78 34.58 10.51
CA PHE A 108 -26.82 35.61 10.58
C PHE A 108 -28.09 35.17 9.84
N THR A 109 -27.94 34.61 8.63
CA THR A 109 -29.09 34.08 7.88
C THR A 109 -29.75 32.93 8.64
N LEU A 110 -28.97 31.98 9.16
CA LEU A 110 -29.49 30.82 9.88
C LEU A 110 -30.27 31.21 11.15
N LEU A 111 -29.76 32.18 11.92
CA LEU A 111 -30.35 32.56 13.20
C LEU A 111 -31.47 33.59 13.08
N LEU A 112 -31.38 34.49 12.10
CA LEU A 112 -32.25 35.67 12.03
C LEU A 112 -33.27 35.61 10.88
N GLN A 113 -33.15 34.70 9.91
CA GLN A 113 -34.11 34.62 8.80
C GLN A 113 -35.41 33.90 9.22
N TRP A 114 -36.55 34.58 9.04
CA TRP A 114 -37.89 34.02 9.23
C TRP A 114 -38.64 33.87 7.91
N PRO A 115 -39.71 33.03 7.86
CA PRO A 115 -40.61 33.00 6.71
C PRO A 115 -41.27 34.37 6.48
N ALA A 116 -41.44 34.76 5.21
CA ALA A 116 -42.14 35.97 4.76
C ALA A 116 -41.56 37.34 5.19
N GLN A 117 -40.49 37.41 5.98
CA GLN A 117 -39.78 38.67 6.23
C GLN A 117 -38.78 38.99 5.09
N PRO A 118 -38.37 40.26 4.91
CA PRO A 118 -37.28 40.62 3.99
C PRO A 118 -35.99 39.84 4.30
N CYS A 119 -35.15 39.62 3.30
CA CYS A 119 -33.85 38.97 3.51
C CYS A 119 -33.02 39.75 4.54
N VAL A 120 -32.45 39.05 5.53
CA VAL A 120 -31.64 39.69 6.59
C VAL A 120 -30.30 40.26 6.09
N LEU A 121 -29.84 39.84 4.92
CA LEU A 121 -28.59 40.33 4.32
C LEU A 121 -28.83 41.51 3.37
N CYS A 122 -29.73 41.36 2.40
CA CYS A 122 -29.94 42.38 1.35
C CYS A 122 -31.27 43.15 1.44
N GLY A 123 -32.18 42.78 2.34
CA GLY A 123 -33.50 43.41 2.48
C GLY A 123 -34.50 43.09 1.35
N THR A 124 -34.17 42.22 0.40
CA THR A 124 -35.11 41.84 -0.68
C THR A 124 -36.34 41.12 -0.12
N VAL A 125 -37.53 41.56 -0.53
CA VAL A 125 -38.81 40.94 -0.16
C VAL A 125 -39.16 39.83 -1.15
N GLY A 126 -39.64 38.68 -0.66
CA GLY A 126 -40.14 37.59 -1.49
C GLY A 126 -39.08 36.71 -2.17
N GLY A 127 -37.78 37.00 -1.99
CA GLY A 127 -36.68 36.20 -2.56
C GLY A 127 -36.16 35.06 -1.67
N VAL A 128 -36.73 34.89 -0.48
CA VAL A 128 -36.32 33.89 0.52
C VAL A 128 -37.21 32.66 0.43
N HIS A 129 -36.60 31.50 0.19
CA HIS A 129 -37.32 30.24 0.04
C HIS A 129 -36.62 29.12 0.84
N PRO A 130 -37.39 28.16 1.38
CA PRO A 130 -36.80 26.98 2.01
C PRO A 130 -36.14 26.09 0.94
N VAL A 131 -35.01 25.48 1.27
CA VAL A 131 -34.35 24.46 0.42
C VAL A 131 -34.49 23.04 1.01
N ALA A 132 -34.77 22.05 0.17
CA ALA A 132 -34.92 20.66 0.59
C ALA A 132 -33.56 19.93 0.65
N PRO A 133 -33.31 19.04 1.63
CA PRO A 133 -34.23 18.56 2.67
C PRO A 133 -34.09 19.32 4.00
N CYS A 134 -33.16 20.27 4.12
CA CYS A 134 -32.83 20.91 5.40
C CYS A 134 -33.83 22.01 5.83
N ALA A 135 -34.70 22.47 4.93
CA ALA A 135 -35.69 23.53 5.12
C ALA A 135 -35.10 24.90 5.51
N HIS A 136 -33.79 25.10 5.35
CA HIS A 136 -33.16 26.39 5.58
C HIS A 136 -33.68 27.44 4.59
N LEU A 137 -33.92 28.65 5.09
CA LEU A 137 -34.44 29.77 4.33
C LEU A 137 -33.30 30.51 3.63
N VAL A 138 -33.25 30.41 2.31
CA VAL A 138 -32.16 30.92 1.47
C VAL A 138 -32.67 32.02 0.55
N CYS A 139 -32.01 33.18 0.56
CA CYS A 139 -32.29 34.26 -0.39
C CYS A 139 -31.59 33.99 -1.73
N ARG A 140 -32.36 33.83 -2.82
CA ARG A 140 -31.81 33.57 -4.17
C ARG A 140 -31.03 34.73 -4.78
N ALA A 141 -31.08 35.91 -4.17
CA ALA A 141 -30.30 37.07 -4.58
C ALA A 141 -28.96 37.18 -3.83
N CYS A 142 -28.89 36.72 -2.57
CA CYS A 142 -27.65 36.74 -1.80
C CYS A 142 -26.77 35.50 -2.06
N TRP A 143 -27.41 34.39 -2.45
CA TRP A 143 -26.75 33.12 -2.68
C TRP A 143 -26.99 32.68 -4.13
N ASP A 144 -25.91 32.50 -4.89
CA ASP A 144 -26.00 32.16 -6.31
C ASP A 144 -26.27 30.67 -6.53
N GLY A 145 -27.54 30.33 -6.75
CA GLY A 145 -27.97 28.98 -7.08
C GLY A 145 -27.33 28.36 -8.33
N ALA A 146 -26.72 29.16 -9.20
CA ALA A 146 -25.95 28.67 -10.34
C ALA A 146 -24.55 28.18 -9.95
N ASP A 147 -24.03 28.60 -8.80
CA ASP A 147 -22.71 28.21 -8.31
C ASP A 147 -22.75 27.20 -7.16
N TYR A 148 -23.82 27.09 -6.37
CA TYR A 148 -23.86 26.10 -5.29
C TYR A 148 -24.29 24.70 -5.76
N THR A 149 -23.82 23.65 -5.08
CA THR A 149 -24.33 22.27 -5.21
C THR A 149 -24.98 21.73 -3.92
N GLY A 150 -24.91 22.51 -2.84
CA GLY A 150 -25.50 22.23 -1.54
C GLY A 150 -26.23 23.45 -0.98
N CYS A 151 -26.79 23.31 0.21
CA CYS A 151 -27.37 24.44 0.93
C CYS A 151 -26.25 25.40 1.33
N PRO A 152 -26.32 26.70 0.98
CA PRO A 152 -25.26 27.66 1.32
C PRO A 152 -25.12 27.89 2.84
N LEU A 153 -26.13 27.53 3.63
CA LEU A 153 -26.10 27.74 5.08
C LEU A 153 -25.51 26.54 5.83
N CYS A 154 -26.08 25.35 5.64
CA CYS A 154 -25.63 24.15 6.37
C CYS A 154 -24.74 23.21 5.57
N HIS A 155 -24.45 23.55 4.31
CA HIS A 155 -23.54 22.80 3.44
C HIS A 155 -24.00 21.36 3.11
N ARG A 156 -25.21 20.98 3.55
CA ARG A 156 -25.82 19.71 3.20
C ARG A 156 -26.15 19.67 1.71
N ARG A 157 -25.99 18.50 1.07
CA ARG A 157 -26.53 18.24 -0.27
C ARG A 157 -28.04 18.45 -0.26
N ILE A 158 -28.51 19.20 -1.24
CA ILE A 158 -29.92 19.51 -1.44
C ILE A 158 -30.48 18.68 -2.58
N ASP A 159 -31.82 18.61 -2.66
CA ASP A 159 -32.49 17.92 -3.75
C ASP A 159 -32.03 18.51 -5.10
N PRO A 160 -31.51 17.70 -6.04
CA PRO A 160 -31.10 18.18 -7.36
C PRO A 160 -32.22 18.88 -8.14
N ALA A 161 -33.50 18.61 -7.80
CA ALA A 161 -34.67 19.26 -8.38
C ALA A 161 -35.12 20.53 -7.63
N ASP A 162 -34.45 20.92 -6.54
CA ASP A 162 -34.80 22.12 -5.78
C ASP A 162 -34.64 23.38 -6.65
N PRO A 163 -35.64 24.28 -6.73
CA PRO A 163 -35.57 25.47 -7.59
C PRO A 163 -34.50 26.49 -7.19
N PHE A 164 -33.85 26.35 -6.03
CA PHE A 164 -32.64 27.10 -5.74
C PHE A 164 -31.50 26.72 -6.68
N LEU A 165 -31.33 25.43 -7.02
CA LEU A 165 -30.28 25.00 -7.93
C LEU A 165 -30.63 25.37 -9.37
N VAL A 166 -29.84 26.26 -9.97
CA VAL A 166 -29.97 26.59 -11.38
C VAL A 166 -29.22 25.53 -12.19
N PRO A 167 -29.81 24.93 -13.23
CA PRO A 167 -29.09 24.00 -14.10
C PRO A 167 -27.85 24.66 -14.69
N ALA A 168 -26.68 24.06 -14.49
CA ALA A 168 -25.47 24.50 -15.15
C ALA A 168 -25.42 23.95 -16.58
N GLU A 169 -24.85 24.72 -17.52
CA GLU A 169 -24.53 24.17 -18.83
C GLU A 169 -23.49 23.04 -18.69
N PRO A 170 -23.60 21.97 -19.51
CA PRO A 170 -22.58 20.93 -19.55
C PRO A 170 -21.23 21.55 -19.88
N ARG A 171 -20.28 21.51 -18.93
CA ARG A 171 -18.93 22.01 -19.19
C ARG A 171 -18.25 21.09 -20.20
N ARG A 172 -17.71 21.68 -21.26
CA ARG A 172 -16.87 20.94 -22.20
C ARG A 172 -15.61 20.48 -21.48
N PRO A 173 -15.19 19.21 -21.63
CA PRO A 173 -13.88 18.77 -21.19
C PRO A 173 -12.83 19.71 -21.82
N ARG A 174 -11.94 20.26 -20.99
CA ARG A 174 -10.78 20.99 -21.48
C ARG A 174 -9.65 20.00 -21.68
N ASP A 175 -8.91 20.17 -22.78
CA ASP A 175 -7.69 19.41 -23.02
C ASP A 175 -6.68 19.73 -21.92
N VAL A 176 -6.38 18.73 -21.10
CA VAL A 176 -5.30 18.81 -20.11
C VAL A 176 -4.11 18.03 -20.65
N PRO A 177 -2.94 18.67 -20.84
CA PRO A 177 -1.71 17.96 -21.16
C PRO A 177 -1.47 16.92 -20.07
N ALA A 178 -1.20 15.68 -20.45
CA ALA A 178 -1.01 14.61 -19.48
C ALA A 178 -0.02 13.57 -19.99
N GLY A 179 0.59 12.89 -19.01
CA GLY A 179 1.72 11.97 -19.16
C GLY A 179 1.46 10.72 -20.02
N PRO A 180 2.38 9.75 -19.98
CA PRO A 180 2.38 8.62 -20.90
C PRO A 180 1.12 7.75 -20.76
N LEU A 181 0.63 7.25 -21.90
CA LEU A 181 -0.54 6.39 -21.96
C LEU A 181 -0.24 4.99 -21.38
N LYS A 182 -1.23 4.40 -20.74
CA LYS A 182 -1.22 3.01 -20.28
C LYS A 182 -1.72 2.10 -21.40
N LEU A 183 -0.92 1.12 -21.81
CA LEU A 183 -1.32 0.22 -22.88
C LEU A 183 -2.24 -0.90 -22.36
N LEU A 184 -3.25 -1.23 -23.18
CA LEU A 184 -4.18 -2.34 -22.96
C LEU A 184 -3.91 -3.46 -23.96
N ALA A 185 -3.55 -4.63 -23.46
CA ALA A 185 -3.22 -5.81 -24.25
C ALA A 185 -4.46 -6.70 -24.48
N LEU A 186 -4.48 -7.44 -25.58
CA LEU A 186 -5.48 -8.48 -25.81
C LEU A 186 -5.10 -9.74 -25.01
N GLY A 187 -6.02 -10.25 -24.18
CA GLY A 187 -5.86 -11.53 -23.51
C GLY A 187 -6.32 -12.69 -24.40
N THR A 188 -5.54 -13.76 -24.47
CA THR A 188 -5.82 -14.93 -25.35
C THR A 188 -6.33 -16.15 -24.59
N ASP A 189 -5.90 -16.35 -23.34
CA ASP A 189 -6.33 -17.47 -22.50
C ASP A 189 -6.58 -17.00 -21.08
N ARG A 190 -7.86 -16.74 -20.78
CA ARG A 190 -8.29 -16.24 -19.47
C ARG A 190 -7.97 -17.23 -18.34
N ALA A 191 -8.02 -18.54 -18.59
CA ALA A 191 -7.76 -19.54 -17.56
C ALA A 191 -6.26 -19.59 -17.23
N ALA A 192 -5.41 -19.56 -18.25
CA ALA A 192 -3.96 -19.49 -18.08
C ALA A 192 -3.55 -18.21 -17.33
N ASP A 193 -4.10 -17.06 -17.70
CA ASP A 193 -3.80 -15.79 -17.04
C ASP A 193 -4.29 -15.74 -15.59
N THR A 194 -5.42 -16.39 -15.29
CA THR A 194 -5.93 -16.58 -13.92
C THR A 194 -4.93 -17.39 -13.09
N VAL A 195 -4.48 -18.54 -13.60
CA VAL A 195 -3.51 -19.42 -12.92
C VAL A 195 -2.15 -18.74 -12.77
N HIS A 196 -1.69 -18.01 -13.79
CA HIS A 196 -0.46 -17.23 -13.74
C HIS A 196 -0.52 -16.15 -12.66
N THR A 197 -1.63 -15.40 -12.60
CA THR A 197 -1.84 -14.37 -11.58
C THR A 197 -1.90 -14.97 -10.17
N LEU A 198 -2.56 -16.12 -10.00
CA LEU A 198 -2.56 -16.86 -8.73
C LEU A 198 -1.14 -17.20 -8.29
N ARG A 199 -0.36 -17.88 -9.15
CA ARG A 199 1.01 -18.30 -8.83
C ARG A 199 1.89 -17.12 -8.45
N THR A 200 1.76 -16.00 -9.16
CA THR A 200 2.49 -14.76 -8.85
C THR A 200 2.13 -14.22 -7.47
N LEU A 201 0.84 -14.15 -7.12
CA LEU A 201 0.41 -13.71 -5.78
C LEU A 201 0.86 -14.67 -4.67
N LEU A 202 0.86 -15.97 -4.92
CA LEU A 202 1.25 -16.99 -3.95
C LEU A 202 2.76 -17.11 -3.74
N ALA A 203 3.56 -16.74 -4.74
CA ALA A 203 5.02 -16.73 -4.65
C ALA A 203 5.57 -15.56 -3.80
N ARG A 204 4.74 -14.53 -3.53
CA ARG A 204 5.16 -13.37 -2.75
C ARG A 204 5.62 -13.74 -1.34
N ARG A 205 6.65 -13.04 -0.87
CA ARG A 205 7.23 -13.20 0.47
C ARG A 205 6.79 -12.10 1.46
N THR A 206 5.98 -11.14 1.01
CA THR A 206 5.35 -10.10 1.84
C THR A 206 3.84 -10.36 1.98
N PRO A 207 3.23 -10.02 3.14
CA PRO A 207 1.79 -9.92 3.29
C PRO A 207 1.10 -9.26 2.08
N LEU A 208 0.05 -9.88 1.55
CA LEU A 208 -0.70 -9.29 0.44
C LEU A 208 -1.45 -8.04 0.91
N PRO A 209 -1.40 -6.94 0.13
CA PRO A 209 -2.29 -5.80 0.32
C PRO A 209 -3.78 -6.22 0.24
N PRO A 210 -4.71 -5.44 0.84
CA PRO A 210 -6.15 -5.71 0.79
C PRO A 210 -6.68 -5.87 -0.65
N GLN A 211 -6.17 -5.05 -1.59
CA GLN A 211 -6.53 -5.12 -3.00
C GLN A 211 -6.18 -6.47 -3.64
N ASP A 212 -5.01 -7.00 -3.29
CA ASP A 212 -4.47 -8.25 -3.83
C ASP A 212 -5.08 -9.47 -3.16
N ARG A 213 -5.45 -9.33 -1.89
CA ARG A 213 -6.23 -10.36 -1.19
C ARG A 213 -7.65 -10.48 -1.75
N ALA A 214 -8.30 -9.36 -2.04
CA ALA A 214 -9.61 -9.36 -2.72
C ALA A 214 -9.50 -10.00 -4.11
N ALA A 215 -8.45 -9.66 -4.87
CA ALA A 215 -8.16 -10.31 -6.15
C ALA A 215 -7.93 -11.82 -5.98
N LEU A 216 -7.13 -12.23 -4.98
CA LEU A 216 -6.87 -13.63 -4.70
C LEU A 216 -8.16 -14.42 -4.47
N LYS A 217 -9.14 -13.85 -3.75
CA LYS A 217 -10.45 -14.49 -3.58
C LYS A 217 -11.14 -14.74 -4.93
N VAL A 218 -11.27 -13.71 -5.75
CA VAL A 218 -11.91 -13.79 -7.06
C VAL A 218 -11.21 -14.80 -7.97
N LEU A 219 -9.87 -14.83 -7.94
CA LEU A 219 -9.07 -15.77 -8.72
C LEU A 219 -9.26 -17.22 -8.23
N LEU A 220 -9.32 -17.45 -6.92
CA LEU A 220 -9.59 -18.78 -6.35
C LEU A 220 -10.97 -19.31 -6.74
N ASP A 221 -11.98 -18.44 -6.79
CA ASP A 221 -13.34 -18.80 -7.20
C ASP A 221 -13.41 -19.25 -8.68
N HIS A 222 -12.40 -18.91 -9.50
CA HIS A 222 -12.29 -19.30 -10.91
C HIS A 222 -11.12 -20.28 -11.18
N ALA A 223 -10.45 -20.78 -10.15
CA ALA A 223 -9.33 -21.69 -10.30
C ALA A 223 -9.80 -23.12 -10.63
N PRO A 224 -9.00 -23.93 -11.36
CA PRO A 224 -9.30 -25.35 -11.58
C PRO A 224 -9.39 -26.15 -10.27
N ALA A 225 -10.30 -27.13 -10.21
CA ALA A 225 -10.56 -27.91 -9.00
C ALA A 225 -9.48 -28.99 -8.70
N ASP A 226 -8.63 -29.33 -9.68
CA ASP A 226 -7.60 -30.37 -9.59
C ASP A 226 -6.34 -29.97 -8.80
N LEU A 227 -6.30 -28.73 -8.28
CA LEU A 227 -5.24 -28.15 -7.44
C LEU A 227 -3.80 -28.26 -7.99
N GLY A 228 -3.59 -28.75 -9.22
CA GLY A 228 -2.26 -28.85 -9.85
C GLY A 228 -1.60 -27.49 -10.11
N TRP A 229 -2.36 -26.41 -9.99
CA TRP A 229 -1.85 -25.05 -10.06
C TRP A 229 -1.22 -24.56 -8.74
N LEU A 230 -1.54 -25.18 -7.60
CA LEU A 230 -1.12 -24.75 -6.26
C LEU A 230 0.40 -25.01 -6.07
N PRO A 231 1.19 -23.99 -5.70
CA PRO A 231 2.63 -24.13 -5.55
C PRO A 231 2.99 -24.91 -4.28
N GLU A 232 4.06 -25.72 -4.31
CA GLU A 232 4.52 -26.54 -3.18
C GLU A 232 4.70 -25.76 -1.86
N GLU A 233 5.08 -24.48 -1.95
CA GLU A 233 5.20 -23.59 -0.81
C GLU A 233 4.42 -22.30 -1.04
N ILE A 234 3.71 -21.84 0.00
CA ILE A 234 3.18 -20.47 0.10
C ILE A 234 3.92 -19.78 1.27
N PRO A 235 4.91 -18.91 1.00
CA PRO A 235 5.82 -18.38 2.03
C PRO A 235 5.10 -17.58 3.13
N VAL A 236 4.08 -16.83 2.73
CA VAL A 236 3.33 -15.94 3.62
C VAL A 236 2.24 -16.73 4.35
N ARG A 237 2.41 -16.87 5.67
CA ARG A 237 1.58 -17.74 6.53
C ARG A 237 0.09 -17.39 6.51
N GLU A 238 -0.25 -16.12 6.43
CA GLU A 238 -1.65 -15.69 6.35
C GLU A 238 -2.27 -15.89 4.97
N THR A 239 -1.53 -15.64 3.89
CA THR A 239 -1.94 -15.97 2.52
C THR A 239 -2.18 -17.46 2.39
N LYS A 240 -1.27 -18.27 2.94
CA LYS A 240 -1.41 -19.73 3.01
C LYS A 240 -2.69 -20.14 3.73
N ALA A 241 -2.95 -19.58 4.90
CA ALA A 241 -4.18 -19.88 5.65
C ALA A 241 -5.44 -19.45 4.90
N PHE A 242 -5.41 -18.30 4.22
CA PHE A 242 -6.50 -17.81 3.39
C PHE A 242 -6.81 -18.78 2.25
N VAL A 243 -5.80 -19.17 1.46
CA VAL A 243 -5.95 -20.13 0.35
C VAL A 243 -6.48 -21.47 0.85
N LEU A 244 -5.84 -22.05 1.87
CA LEU A 244 -6.25 -23.34 2.41
C LEU A 244 -7.67 -23.28 2.98
N GLY A 245 -8.03 -22.21 3.69
CA GLY A 245 -9.36 -22.02 4.26
C GLY A 245 -10.44 -21.84 3.21
N THR A 246 -10.18 -21.06 2.15
CA THR A 246 -11.10 -20.87 1.02
C THR A 246 -11.34 -22.19 0.27
N LEU A 247 -10.27 -22.93 -0.06
CA LEU A 247 -10.38 -24.25 -0.70
C LEU A 247 -11.04 -25.29 0.23
N LEU A 248 -10.83 -25.21 1.55
CA LEU A 248 -11.47 -26.11 2.50
C LEU A 248 -12.99 -25.87 2.61
N ALA A 249 -13.41 -24.60 2.46
CA ALA A 249 -14.81 -24.21 2.48
C ALA A 249 -15.57 -24.79 1.27
N ASP A 250 -14.94 -24.85 0.10
CA ASP A 250 -15.52 -25.46 -1.10
C ASP A 250 -15.55 -27.00 -1.04
N ARG A 251 -16.74 -27.56 -1.29
CA ARG A 251 -16.97 -29.02 -1.25
C ARG A 251 -16.18 -29.78 -2.32
N HIS A 252 -15.89 -29.15 -3.46
CA HIS A 252 -15.22 -29.79 -4.58
C HIS A 252 -13.71 -29.98 -4.34
N THR A 253 -13.10 -29.07 -3.57
CA THR A 253 -11.66 -29.06 -3.28
C THR A 253 -11.32 -29.54 -1.86
N ARG A 254 -12.30 -29.62 -0.94
CA ARG A 254 -12.12 -30.01 0.48
C ARG A 254 -11.31 -31.29 0.71
N ALA A 255 -11.61 -32.37 -0.01
CA ALA A 255 -10.93 -33.65 0.18
C ALA A 255 -9.45 -33.53 -0.20
N ALA A 256 -9.17 -32.94 -1.37
CA ALA A 256 -7.81 -32.73 -1.86
C ALA A 256 -7.00 -31.82 -0.93
N VAL A 257 -7.58 -30.70 -0.47
CA VAL A 257 -6.85 -29.76 0.41
C VAL A 257 -6.57 -30.34 1.81
N THR A 258 -7.43 -31.24 2.31
CA THR A 258 -7.24 -31.88 3.62
C THR A 258 -5.99 -32.77 3.64
N GLU A 259 -5.70 -33.45 2.53
CA GLU A 259 -4.50 -34.28 2.41
C GLU A 259 -3.21 -33.45 2.33
N LEU A 260 -3.31 -32.15 1.99
CA LEU A 260 -2.18 -31.22 1.97
C LEU A 260 -1.81 -30.64 3.34
N PHE A 261 -2.63 -30.85 4.38
CA PHE A 261 -2.41 -30.20 5.68
C PHE A 261 -1.04 -30.50 6.31
N ALA A 262 -0.57 -31.74 6.24
CA ALA A 262 0.72 -32.11 6.80
C ALA A 262 1.90 -31.40 6.11
N ALA A 263 1.77 -31.11 4.81
CA ALA A 263 2.79 -30.41 4.03
C ALA A 263 2.76 -28.89 4.30
N TYR A 264 1.56 -28.29 4.37
CA TYR A 264 1.45 -26.83 4.45
C TYR A 264 1.36 -26.28 5.88
N LEU A 265 0.79 -27.00 6.84
CA LEU A 265 0.59 -26.51 8.22
C LEU A 265 1.81 -26.82 9.10
N THR A 266 2.93 -26.17 8.81
CA THR A 266 4.23 -26.48 9.43
C THR A 266 4.44 -25.85 10.82
N THR A 267 3.47 -25.10 11.34
CA THR A 267 3.53 -24.46 12.68
C THR A 267 2.16 -24.56 13.35
N ALA A 268 2.12 -24.50 14.68
CA ALA A 268 0.83 -24.52 15.35
C ALA A 268 0.04 -23.27 14.98
N THR A 269 0.71 -22.12 14.88
CA THR A 269 0.07 -20.86 14.49
C THR A 269 -0.60 -20.98 13.11
N ASP A 270 -0.07 -21.76 12.17
CA ASP A 270 -0.74 -22.01 10.87
C ASP A 270 -2.08 -22.74 11.04
N VAL A 271 -2.16 -23.70 11.97
CA VAL A 271 -3.43 -24.37 12.33
C VAL A 271 -4.42 -23.35 12.90
N LEU A 272 -3.97 -22.49 13.82
CA LEU A 272 -4.83 -21.44 14.39
C LEU A 272 -5.36 -20.49 13.31
N ARG A 273 -4.50 -20.05 12.38
CA ARG A 273 -4.91 -19.19 11.25
C ARG A 273 -5.95 -19.86 10.37
N LEU A 274 -5.76 -21.14 10.05
CA LEU A 274 -6.73 -21.90 9.27
C LEU A 274 -8.09 -21.98 9.99
N LEU A 275 -8.09 -22.19 11.31
CA LEU A 275 -9.32 -22.18 12.12
C LEU A 275 -10.02 -20.82 12.10
N CYS A 276 -9.28 -19.72 12.14
CA CYS A 276 -9.82 -18.38 12.00
C CYS A 276 -10.48 -18.18 10.63
N VAL A 277 -9.80 -18.55 9.54
CA VAL A 277 -10.34 -18.45 8.17
C VAL A 277 -11.57 -19.33 7.99
N TRP A 278 -11.54 -20.58 8.46
CA TRP A 278 -12.70 -21.49 8.47
C TRP A 278 -13.92 -20.88 9.17
N SER A 279 -13.66 -20.08 10.20
CA SER A 279 -14.69 -19.45 11.02
C SER A 279 -15.24 -18.15 10.42
N GLY A 280 -14.77 -17.75 9.25
CA GLY A 280 -15.18 -16.54 8.53
C GLY A 280 -14.42 -15.27 8.93
N GLY A 281 -13.26 -15.41 9.60
CA GLY A 281 -12.36 -14.29 9.87
C GLY A 281 -11.06 -14.37 9.09
N GLU A 282 -10.08 -13.60 9.51
CA GLU A 282 -8.85 -13.39 8.77
C GLU A 282 -7.70 -14.27 9.30
N GLY A 283 -6.76 -14.64 8.42
CA GLY A 283 -5.59 -15.48 8.76
C GLY A 283 -4.48 -14.72 9.50
N ASP A 284 -4.73 -13.50 9.95
CA ASP A 284 -3.69 -12.63 10.50
C ASP A 284 -3.66 -12.60 12.04
N LEU A 285 -4.75 -13.05 12.67
CA LEU A 285 -4.93 -13.14 14.11
C LEU A 285 -4.99 -11.79 14.86
N LEU A 286 -5.25 -10.67 14.17
CA LEU A 286 -5.45 -9.38 14.83
C LEU A 286 -6.80 -9.35 15.56
N GLU A 287 -7.86 -9.74 14.85
CA GLU A 287 -9.21 -9.85 15.39
C GLU A 287 -9.77 -11.26 15.15
N PRO A 288 -9.33 -12.26 15.94
CA PRO A 288 -9.77 -13.63 15.76
C PRO A 288 -11.30 -13.74 15.90
N PRO A 289 -12.01 -14.33 14.92
CA PRO A 289 -13.46 -14.45 14.98
C PRO A 289 -13.89 -15.43 16.09
N ARG A 290 -15.19 -15.47 16.36
CA ARG A 290 -15.76 -16.59 17.10
C ARG A 290 -15.57 -17.88 16.29
N LEU A 291 -14.85 -18.84 16.87
CA LEU A 291 -14.50 -20.07 16.16
C LEU A 291 -15.74 -20.97 15.96
N ARG A 292 -15.89 -21.53 14.75
CA ARG A 292 -16.97 -22.45 14.37
C ARG A 292 -16.60 -23.90 14.69
N SER A 293 -17.61 -24.74 14.89
CA SER A 293 -17.41 -26.17 15.07
C SER A 293 -16.79 -26.83 13.83
N LEU A 294 -16.10 -27.95 14.04
CA LEU A 294 -15.44 -28.73 13.00
C LEU A 294 -16.06 -30.12 12.90
N PRO A 295 -16.15 -30.71 11.69
CA PRO A 295 -16.41 -32.13 11.54
C PRO A 295 -15.37 -32.96 12.30
N ARG A 296 -15.80 -34.07 12.93
CA ARG A 296 -14.93 -34.95 13.75
C ARG A 296 -13.68 -35.42 13.00
N ALA A 297 -13.80 -35.72 11.71
CA ALA A 297 -12.68 -36.13 10.86
C ALA A 297 -11.62 -35.01 10.72
N LEU A 298 -12.07 -33.77 10.49
CA LEU A 298 -11.20 -32.60 10.36
C LEU A 298 -10.49 -32.28 11.67
N ARG A 299 -11.21 -32.39 12.80
CA ARG A 299 -10.65 -32.26 14.16
C ARG A 299 -9.48 -33.23 14.37
N GLY A 300 -9.68 -34.51 14.03
CA GLY A 300 -8.65 -35.54 14.16
C GLY A 300 -7.43 -35.26 13.28
N ARG A 301 -7.63 -34.80 12.04
CA ARG A 301 -6.53 -34.42 11.13
C ARG A 301 -5.71 -33.25 11.68
N LEU A 302 -6.35 -32.19 12.18
CA LEU A 302 -5.65 -31.02 12.74
C LEU A 302 -4.90 -31.34 14.05
N LEU A 303 -5.46 -32.19 14.92
CA LEU A 303 -4.74 -32.67 16.09
C LEU A 303 -3.51 -33.51 15.71
N ALA A 304 -3.62 -34.36 14.68
CA ALA A 304 -2.48 -35.11 14.17
C ALA A 304 -1.37 -34.20 13.62
N VAL A 305 -1.73 -33.10 12.94
CA VAL A 305 -0.77 -32.08 12.50
C VAL A 305 -0.06 -31.45 13.70
N LEU A 306 -0.81 -31.00 14.71
CA LEU A 306 -0.23 -30.39 15.91
C LEU A 306 0.72 -31.36 16.64
N ASP A 307 0.34 -32.63 16.74
CA ASP A 307 1.13 -33.66 17.42
C ASP A 307 2.42 -34.02 16.68
N ALA A 308 2.45 -33.85 15.36
CA ALA A 308 3.65 -34.06 14.56
C ALA A 308 4.70 -32.95 14.71
N LEU A 309 4.34 -31.78 15.27
CA LEU A 309 5.26 -30.67 15.47
C LEU A 309 6.25 -30.91 16.62
N ALA A 310 7.43 -30.30 16.54
CA ALA A 310 8.39 -30.30 17.62
C ALA A 310 7.83 -29.57 18.86
N VAL A 311 7.85 -30.25 20.01
CA VAL A 311 7.24 -29.79 21.27
C VAL A 311 7.69 -28.38 21.70
N PRO A 312 8.98 -28.00 21.61
CA PRO A 312 9.41 -26.64 21.96
C PRO A 312 8.68 -25.56 21.15
N SER A 313 8.57 -25.73 19.83
CA SER A 313 7.92 -24.75 18.95
C SER A 313 6.40 -24.76 19.12
N LEU A 314 5.81 -25.95 19.31
CA LEU A 314 4.38 -26.11 19.59
C LEU A 314 3.98 -25.36 20.87
N VAL A 315 4.71 -25.57 21.98
CA VAL A 315 4.44 -24.90 23.26
C VAL A 315 4.58 -23.38 23.12
N GLU A 316 5.64 -22.90 22.48
CA GLU A 316 5.86 -21.47 22.28
C GLU A 316 4.79 -20.82 21.40
N ASP A 317 4.36 -21.47 20.32
CA ASP A 317 3.30 -20.96 19.45
C ASP A 317 1.95 -20.91 20.16
N LEU A 318 1.64 -21.90 21.00
CA LEU A 318 0.42 -21.89 21.82
C LEU A 318 0.44 -20.72 22.80
N LEU A 319 1.57 -20.52 23.49
CA LEU A 319 1.75 -19.43 24.46
C LEU A 319 1.81 -18.05 23.81
N ARG A 320 2.16 -17.95 22.52
CA ARG A 320 2.13 -16.69 21.77
C ARG A 320 0.72 -16.16 21.56
N HIS A 321 -0.28 -17.05 21.47
CA HIS A 321 -1.68 -16.70 21.25
C HIS A 321 -2.61 -17.39 22.26
N PRO A 322 -2.46 -17.12 23.57
CA PRO A 322 -3.03 -17.98 24.60
C PRO A 322 -4.56 -17.92 24.65
N GLY A 323 -5.15 -16.74 24.44
CA GLY A 323 -6.60 -16.55 24.37
C GLY A 323 -7.23 -17.32 23.20
N PRO A 324 -6.82 -17.06 21.94
CA PRO A 324 -7.30 -17.79 20.78
C PRO A 324 -7.13 -19.30 20.87
N TRP A 325 -5.99 -19.79 21.39
CA TRP A 325 -5.77 -21.23 21.55
C TRP A 325 -6.62 -21.87 22.63
N LYS A 326 -6.90 -21.18 23.74
CA LYS A 326 -7.83 -21.69 24.77
C LYS A 326 -9.23 -21.92 24.18
N ARG A 327 -9.70 -21.00 23.33
CA ARG A 327 -10.95 -21.13 22.56
C ARG A 327 -10.86 -22.26 21.53
N ALA A 328 -9.77 -22.35 20.77
CA ALA A 328 -9.58 -23.43 19.80
C ALA A 328 -9.61 -24.83 20.46
N ALA A 329 -9.08 -24.95 21.69
CA ALA A 329 -9.10 -26.19 22.44
C ALA A 329 -10.52 -26.66 22.82
N GLU A 330 -11.51 -25.76 22.91
CA GLU A 330 -12.91 -26.12 23.13
C GLU A 330 -13.51 -26.85 21.92
N ILE A 331 -12.97 -26.61 20.73
CA ILE A 331 -13.43 -27.22 19.47
C ILE A 331 -12.57 -28.43 19.09
N LEU A 332 -11.26 -28.34 19.36
CA LEU A 332 -10.31 -29.42 19.05
C LEU A 332 -10.39 -30.57 20.04
N HIS A 333 -10.80 -30.34 21.29
CA HIS A 333 -10.84 -31.35 22.36
C HIS A 333 -9.53 -32.16 22.50
N PRO A 334 -8.38 -31.51 22.73
CA PRO A 334 -7.07 -32.16 22.69
C PRO A 334 -6.90 -33.27 23.73
N PHE A 335 -7.67 -33.27 24.81
CA PHE A 335 -7.61 -34.29 25.86
C PHE A 335 -8.44 -35.55 25.59
N GLU A 336 -9.44 -35.51 24.67
CA GLU A 336 -10.31 -36.67 24.38
C GLU A 336 -9.49 -37.85 23.80
N HIS A 337 -8.42 -37.55 23.08
CA HIS A 337 -7.55 -38.54 22.44
C HIS A 337 -6.08 -38.31 22.83
N HIS A 338 -5.81 -37.98 24.10
CA HIS A 338 -4.45 -37.70 24.60
C HIS A 338 -3.44 -38.82 24.31
N ALA A 339 -3.90 -40.07 24.18
CA ALA A 339 -3.03 -41.22 23.91
C ALA A 339 -2.63 -41.29 22.43
N ARG A 340 -3.47 -40.76 21.55
CA ARG A 340 -3.21 -40.68 20.10
C ARG A 340 -2.43 -39.43 19.73
N HIS A 341 -2.59 -38.36 20.50
CA HIS A 341 -1.95 -37.06 20.28
C HIS A 341 -1.30 -36.53 21.58
N PRO A 342 -0.29 -37.25 22.13
CA PRO A 342 0.29 -36.93 23.44
C PRO A 342 1.03 -35.59 23.48
N ARG A 343 1.71 -35.20 22.40
CA ARG A 343 2.46 -33.93 22.34
C ARG A 343 1.52 -32.74 22.24
N ALA A 344 0.44 -32.87 21.47
CA ALA A 344 -0.61 -31.85 21.42
C ALA A 344 -1.27 -31.69 22.79
N ALA A 345 -1.65 -32.80 23.44
CA ALA A 345 -2.24 -32.78 24.78
C ALA A 345 -1.31 -32.13 25.82
N LEU A 346 -0.01 -32.45 25.79
CA LEU A 346 1.02 -31.83 26.63
C LEU A 346 1.07 -30.31 26.44
N ALA A 347 1.14 -29.83 25.20
CA ALA A 347 1.22 -28.40 24.92
C ALA A 347 -0.04 -27.64 25.39
N PHE A 348 -1.23 -28.23 25.24
CA PHE A 348 -2.47 -27.67 25.78
C PHE A 348 -2.55 -27.72 27.31
N ALA A 349 -1.94 -28.73 27.95
CA ALA A 349 -1.82 -28.79 29.40
C ALA A 349 -0.95 -27.64 29.94
N VAL A 350 0.18 -27.35 29.27
CA VAL A 350 1.03 -26.19 29.59
C VAL A 350 0.26 -24.88 29.40
N LEU A 351 -0.45 -24.71 28.28
CA LEU A 351 -1.25 -23.52 27.99
C LEU A 351 -2.34 -23.24 29.03
N ARG A 352 -3.00 -24.30 29.51
CA ARG A 352 -4.09 -24.21 30.50
C ARG A 352 -3.60 -24.24 31.94
N GLY A 353 -2.33 -24.59 32.17
CA GLY A 353 -1.80 -24.85 33.51
C GLY A 353 -2.54 -25.98 34.21
N THR A 354 -2.85 -27.04 33.46
CA THR A 354 -3.62 -28.21 33.91
C THR A 354 -2.93 -28.89 35.10
N ASP A 355 -3.71 -29.22 36.12
CA ASP A 355 -3.28 -30.02 37.26
C ASP A 355 -3.09 -31.48 36.82
N THR A 356 -1.95 -32.05 37.17
CA THR A 356 -1.56 -33.43 36.82
C THR A 356 -1.72 -34.44 37.95
N ALA A 357 -2.20 -34.01 39.12
CA ALA A 357 -2.31 -34.87 40.30
C ALA A 357 -3.41 -35.93 40.16
N GLY A 358 -3.05 -37.20 40.44
CA GLY A 358 -3.99 -38.27 40.76
C GLY A 358 -4.97 -38.70 39.65
N THR A 359 -4.69 -38.39 38.38
CA THR A 359 -5.54 -38.79 37.24
C THR A 359 -4.73 -39.52 36.16
N ALA A 360 -5.34 -40.51 35.51
CA ALA A 360 -4.70 -41.24 34.40
C ALA A 360 -4.26 -40.33 33.23
N PRO A 361 -5.02 -39.30 32.81
CA PRO A 361 -4.53 -38.27 31.88
C PRO A 361 -3.32 -37.50 32.41
N GLY A 362 -3.29 -37.16 33.70
CA GLY A 362 -2.18 -36.48 34.36
C GLY A 362 -0.87 -37.28 34.30
N GLU A 363 -0.94 -38.57 34.59
CA GLU A 363 0.22 -39.48 34.49
C GLU A 363 0.76 -39.60 33.05
N ALA A 364 -0.14 -39.65 32.05
CA ALA A 364 0.26 -39.67 30.64
C ALA A 364 0.96 -38.36 30.23
N LEU A 365 0.47 -37.21 30.72
CA LEU A 365 1.09 -35.91 30.48
C LEU A 365 2.48 -35.81 31.13
N LEU A 366 2.66 -36.29 32.36
CA LEU A 366 3.95 -36.31 33.04
C LEU A 366 4.96 -37.21 32.32
N ARG A 367 4.53 -38.37 31.82
CA ARG A 367 5.37 -39.25 31.00
C ARG A 367 5.85 -38.55 29.73
N THR A 368 4.92 -37.92 29.02
CA THR A 368 5.23 -37.15 27.80
C THR A 368 6.14 -35.96 28.12
N ALA A 369 5.94 -35.28 29.27
CA ALA A 369 6.78 -34.15 29.68
C ALA A 369 8.23 -34.58 29.97
N ALA A 370 8.43 -35.76 30.57
CA ALA A 370 9.75 -36.31 30.83
C ALA A 370 10.55 -36.61 29.54
N GLU A 371 9.86 -36.86 28.43
CA GLU A 371 10.46 -37.04 27.10
C GLU A 371 10.90 -35.72 26.45
N HIS A 372 10.47 -34.56 26.98
CA HIS A 372 10.68 -33.23 26.40
C HIS A 372 11.20 -32.16 27.39
N PRO A 373 12.32 -32.41 28.11
CA PRO A 373 12.88 -31.48 29.09
C PRO A 373 13.34 -30.14 28.48
N GLU A 374 13.58 -30.10 27.17
CA GLU A 374 13.97 -28.91 26.43
C GLU A 374 12.80 -27.96 26.12
N ALA A 375 11.56 -28.43 26.28
CA ALA A 375 10.33 -27.67 26.01
C ALA A 375 9.57 -27.30 27.29
N VAL A 376 9.60 -28.19 28.28
CA VAL A 376 8.78 -28.09 29.48
C VAL A 376 9.55 -28.52 30.74
N ARG A 377 9.06 -28.07 31.88
CA ARG A 377 9.56 -28.49 33.21
C ARG A 377 8.39 -28.75 34.14
N VAL A 378 8.53 -29.74 35.02
CA VAL A 378 7.56 -30.01 36.08
C VAL A 378 7.82 -29.06 37.25
N ALA A 379 6.78 -28.40 37.74
CA ALA A 379 6.84 -27.46 38.85
C ALA A 379 5.65 -27.72 39.79
N GLY A 380 5.88 -28.56 40.80
CA GLY A 380 4.82 -29.07 41.67
C GLY A 380 3.87 -30.01 40.92
N ASP A 381 2.58 -29.74 41.01
CA ASP A 381 1.47 -30.44 40.36
C ASP A 381 1.21 -30.02 38.90
N ARG A 382 2.02 -29.10 38.36
CA ARG A 382 1.82 -28.50 37.03
C ARG A 382 3.05 -28.57 36.15
N ILE A 383 2.80 -28.56 34.85
CA ILE A 383 3.84 -28.48 33.82
C ILE A 383 3.95 -27.02 33.32
N ARG A 384 5.16 -26.48 33.30
CA ARG A 384 5.47 -25.11 32.86
C ARG A 384 6.35 -25.14 31.61
N ALA A 385 6.29 -24.11 30.79
CA ALA A 385 7.16 -23.99 29.63
C ALA A 385 8.61 -23.65 30.03
N ALA A 386 9.56 -24.21 29.29
CA ALA A 386 10.98 -23.89 29.31
C ALA A 386 11.34 -23.30 27.93
N THR A 387 11.03 -22.01 27.70
CA THR A 387 11.10 -21.43 26.36
C THR A 387 12.52 -21.01 25.96
N TRP A 388 12.79 -21.03 24.66
CA TRP A 388 13.99 -20.44 24.08
C TRP A 388 14.06 -18.93 24.34
N GLY A 389 12.92 -18.22 24.24
CA GLY A 389 12.85 -16.79 24.46
C GLY A 389 13.28 -16.37 25.86
N ALA A 390 12.86 -17.11 26.89
CA ALA A 390 13.27 -16.84 28.27
C ALA A 390 14.79 -16.97 28.46
N ARG A 391 15.42 -17.97 27.84
CA ARG A 391 16.89 -18.14 27.88
C ARG A 391 17.63 -16.99 27.19
N VAL A 392 17.10 -16.49 26.08
CA VAL A 392 17.67 -15.33 25.38
C VAL A 392 17.58 -14.08 26.24
N GLU A 393 16.41 -13.77 26.79
CA GLU A 393 16.23 -12.58 27.63
C GLU A 393 17.10 -12.66 28.90
N GLN A 394 17.29 -13.86 29.48
CA GLN A 394 18.22 -14.06 30.59
C GLN A 394 19.67 -13.72 30.19
N ALA A 395 20.17 -14.27 29.09
CA ALA A 395 21.53 -13.99 28.61
C ALA A 395 21.73 -12.50 28.26
N LEU A 396 20.72 -11.84 27.68
CA LEU A 396 20.75 -10.41 27.42
C LEU A 396 20.76 -9.58 28.72
N HIS A 397 19.97 -9.97 29.72
CA HIS A 397 19.92 -9.32 31.03
C HIS A 397 21.26 -9.42 31.77
N GLU A 398 21.90 -10.59 31.72
CA GLU A 398 23.23 -10.85 32.26
C GLU A 398 24.36 -10.20 31.44
N ARG A 399 24.04 -9.59 30.30
CA ARG A 399 24.98 -9.02 29.32
C ARG A 399 26.01 -10.03 28.79
N ASP A 400 25.68 -11.33 28.81
CA ASP A 400 26.50 -12.37 28.20
C ASP A 400 26.28 -12.38 26.68
N ALA A 401 27.08 -11.58 25.97
CA ALA A 401 27.02 -11.46 24.52
C ALA A 401 27.30 -12.79 23.80
N GLY A 402 28.13 -13.67 24.38
CA GLY A 402 28.48 -14.96 23.78
C GLY A 402 27.31 -15.94 23.86
N ALA A 403 26.73 -16.11 25.04
CA ALA A 403 25.56 -16.95 25.24
C ALA A 403 24.35 -16.44 24.45
N ALA A 404 24.11 -15.12 24.46
CA ALA A 404 23.02 -14.51 23.70
C ALA A 404 23.19 -14.72 22.18
N LEU A 405 24.40 -14.54 21.65
CA LEU A 405 24.71 -14.81 20.23
C LEU A 405 24.50 -16.29 19.87
N ALA A 406 24.98 -17.21 20.70
CA ALA A 406 24.82 -18.65 20.48
C ALA A 406 23.34 -19.09 20.46
N LEU A 407 22.52 -18.55 21.36
CA LEU A 407 21.08 -18.80 21.38
C LEU A 407 20.37 -18.18 20.18
N LEU A 408 20.69 -16.92 19.83
CA LEU A 408 20.09 -16.20 18.70
C LEU A 408 20.47 -16.80 17.34
N ALA A 409 21.68 -17.38 17.21
CA ALA A 409 22.11 -18.09 16.00
C ALA A 409 21.20 -19.29 15.64
N GLN A 410 20.46 -19.84 16.61
CA GLN A 410 19.48 -20.90 16.38
C GLN A 410 18.22 -20.39 15.65
N ARG A 411 17.95 -19.09 15.72
CA ARG A 411 16.79 -18.42 15.09
C ARG A 411 17.27 -17.18 14.33
N PRO A 412 17.76 -17.35 13.08
CA PRO A 412 18.38 -16.29 12.28
C PRO A 412 17.57 -14.99 12.21
N GLY A 413 16.24 -15.09 12.05
CA GLY A 413 15.37 -13.93 11.99
C GLY A 413 15.29 -13.13 13.29
N GLU A 414 15.44 -13.77 14.45
CA GLU A 414 15.50 -13.10 15.75
C GLU A 414 16.88 -12.48 15.99
N LEU A 415 17.96 -13.16 15.57
CA LEU A 415 19.32 -12.62 15.61
C LEU A 415 19.39 -11.26 14.91
N LEU A 416 18.86 -11.17 13.69
CA LEU A 416 18.89 -9.93 12.90
C LEU A 416 18.03 -8.82 13.53
N ARG A 417 16.88 -9.16 14.12
CA ARG A 417 16.03 -8.19 14.84
C ARG A 417 16.69 -7.67 16.13
N ARG A 418 17.56 -8.47 16.75
CA ARG A 418 18.29 -8.12 17.97
C ARG A 418 19.74 -7.71 17.71
N LEU A 419 20.17 -7.56 16.45
CA LEU A 419 21.57 -7.27 16.09
C LEU A 419 22.08 -5.98 16.74
N ASP A 420 21.31 -4.89 16.65
CA ASP A 420 21.63 -3.63 17.34
C ASP A 420 21.76 -3.80 18.86
N HIS A 421 20.93 -4.64 19.48
CA HIS A 421 21.00 -4.88 20.92
C HIS A 421 22.28 -5.63 21.29
N LEU A 422 22.60 -6.69 20.56
CA LEU A 422 23.82 -7.48 20.77
C LEU A 422 25.09 -6.65 20.63
N LEU A 423 25.17 -5.81 19.59
CA LEU A 423 26.32 -4.95 19.34
C LEU A 423 26.51 -3.86 20.39
N ARG A 424 25.47 -3.55 21.17
CA ARG A 424 25.51 -2.58 22.28
C ARG A 424 25.75 -3.19 23.66
N LEU A 425 25.85 -4.52 23.78
CA LEU A 425 26.10 -5.16 25.08
C LEU A 425 27.49 -4.84 25.63
N ARG A 426 28.42 -4.48 24.74
CA ARG A 426 29.80 -4.07 25.04
C ARG A 426 30.23 -2.98 24.06
N GLU A 427 31.16 -2.14 24.46
CA GLU A 427 31.79 -1.16 23.56
C GLU A 427 32.70 -1.91 22.57
N LEU A 428 32.56 -1.59 21.29
CA LEU A 428 33.25 -2.27 20.19
C LEU A 428 33.82 -1.24 19.22
N ASP A 429 35.13 -1.27 19.02
CA ASP A 429 35.78 -0.51 17.94
C ASP A 429 35.70 -1.22 16.60
N THR A 430 35.63 -2.55 16.58
CA THR A 430 35.49 -3.37 15.37
C THR A 430 34.57 -4.56 15.62
N LEU A 431 33.99 -5.12 14.56
CA LEU A 431 33.17 -6.32 14.69
C LEU A 431 34.08 -7.55 14.88
N PRO A 432 34.00 -8.29 16.00
CA PRO A 432 34.87 -9.44 16.23
C PRO A 432 34.68 -10.55 15.20
N ASP A 433 35.77 -11.22 14.82
CA ASP A 433 35.74 -12.24 13.77
C ASP A 433 34.81 -13.41 14.11
N GLU A 434 34.80 -13.87 15.36
CA GLU A 434 33.86 -14.91 15.82
C GLU A 434 32.40 -14.51 15.61
N PHE A 435 32.07 -13.23 15.83
CA PHE A 435 30.73 -12.72 15.58
C PHE A 435 30.42 -12.71 14.07
N ALA A 436 31.37 -12.25 13.26
CA ALA A 436 31.26 -12.24 11.80
C ALA A 436 31.10 -13.65 11.22
N ASP A 437 31.82 -14.64 11.75
CA ASP A 437 31.73 -16.05 11.38
C ASP A 437 30.33 -16.62 11.67
N VAL A 438 29.79 -16.31 12.85
CA VAL A 438 28.42 -16.70 13.20
C VAL A 438 27.42 -16.07 12.23
N LEU A 439 27.56 -14.78 11.92
CA LEU A 439 26.70 -14.13 10.92
C LEU A 439 26.79 -14.81 9.56
N ARG A 440 27.98 -15.05 9.01
CA ARG A 440 28.16 -15.71 7.70
C ARG A 440 27.47 -17.08 7.64
N ARG A 441 27.53 -17.84 8.74
CA ARG A 441 26.88 -19.16 8.83
C ARG A 441 25.35 -19.09 8.95
N VAL A 442 24.83 -18.05 9.62
CA VAL A 442 23.41 -17.92 9.98
C VAL A 442 22.61 -17.19 8.90
N LEU A 443 23.22 -16.21 8.23
CA LEU A 443 22.59 -15.36 7.23
C LEU A 443 21.88 -16.14 6.10
N PRO A 444 22.42 -17.24 5.54
CA PRO A 444 21.72 -18.04 4.52
C PRO A 444 20.35 -18.58 4.94
N LYS A 445 20.09 -18.70 6.25
CA LYS A 445 18.85 -19.24 6.80
C LYS A 445 17.84 -18.15 7.20
N ALA A 446 18.22 -16.87 7.10
CA ALA A 446 17.35 -15.76 7.43
C ALA A 446 16.40 -15.41 6.27
N GLY A 447 15.17 -15.02 6.58
CA GLY A 447 14.24 -14.50 5.58
C GLY A 447 14.72 -13.14 5.01
N PRO A 448 14.32 -12.75 3.79
CA PRO A 448 14.68 -11.47 3.19
C PRO A 448 14.30 -10.25 4.04
N GLY A 449 13.10 -10.25 4.62
CA GLY A 449 12.60 -9.12 5.42
C GLY A 449 13.53 -8.72 6.59
N PRO A 450 13.86 -9.64 7.53
CA PRO A 450 14.83 -9.36 8.59
C PRO A 450 16.21 -8.94 8.11
N LEU A 451 16.69 -9.50 6.98
CA LEU A 451 17.98 -9.12 6.37
C LEU A 451 17.96 -7.66 5.91
N LEU A 452 16.95 -7.28 5.12
CA LEU A 452 16.82 -5.93 4.57
C LEU A 452 16.55 -4.89 5.66
N ALA A 453 15.77 -5.26 6.69
CA ALA A 453 15.49 -4.39 7.83
C ALA A 453 16.74 -4.16 8.71
N ALA A 454 17.52 -5.22 8.97
CA ALA A 454 18.77 -5.10 9.72
C ALA A 454 19.80 -4.25 8.96
N LEU A 455 19.93 -4.47 7.64
CA LEU A 455 20.84 -3.70 6.80
C LEU A 455 20.50 -2.22 6.80
N GLY A 456 19.23 -1.87 6.52
CA GLY A 456 18.78 -0.47 6.56
C GLY A 456 19.12 0.17 7.89
N ARG A 457 18.80 -0.49 9.01
CA ARG A 457 19.08 0.08 10.33
C ARG A 457 20.57 0.23 10.59
N MET A 458 21.40 -0.75 10.27
CA MET A 458 22.85 -0.70 10.53
C MET A 458 23.53 0.46 9.80
N ARG A 459 23.05 0.87 8.62
CA ARG A 459 23.61 1.99 7.84
C ARG A 459 23.64 3.32 8.60
N ILE A 460 22.74 3.54 9.55
CA ILE A 460 22.66 4.80 10.31
C ILE A 460 23.01 4.65 11.80
N ARG A 461 23.39 3.45 12.27
CA ARG A 461 23.63 3.25 13.71
C ARG A 461 24.87 3.94 14.25
N HIS A 462 25.78 4.37 13.38
CA HIS A 462 26.96 5.14 13.76
C HIS A 462 26.67 6.63 13.95
N LEU A 463 25.48 7.09 13.55
CA LEU A 463 25.04 8.46 13.77
C LEU A 463 24.27 8.58 15.09
N PRO A 464 24.30 9.76 15.75
CA PRO A 464 23.37 10.08 16.83
C PRO A 464 21.93 9.87 16.35
N GLY A 465 21.12 9.17 17.15
CA GLY A 465 19.70 9.04 16.86
C GLY A 465 18.96 10.24 17.45
N GLU A 466 18.04 10.81 16.67
CA GLU A 466 17.10 11.81 17.19
C GLU A 466 15.84 11.10 17.70
N ARG A 467 15.10 10.47 16.78
CA ARG A 467 13.80 9.86 17.05
C ARG A 467 13.71 8.43 16.55
N ARG A 468 12.90 7.62 17.24
CA ARG A 468 12.53 6.27 16.86
C ARG A 468 11.04 6.24 16.57
N VAL A 469 10.70 5.73 15.40
CA VAL A 469 9.31 5.48 15.02
C VAL A 469 9.05 3.99 15.04
N PHE A 470 7.95 3.62 15.69
CA PHE A 470 7.44 2.27 15.76
C PHE A 470 6.09 2.21 15.05
N PHE A 471 5.89 1.16 14.26
CA PHE A 471 4.61 0.88 13.63
C PHE A 471 4.07 -0.40 14.25
N PRO A 472 3.27 -0.30 15.33
CA PRO A 472 2.63 -1.45 15.93
C PRO A 472 1.80 -2.21 14.90
N ARG A 473 1.72 -3.52 15.06
CA ARG A 473 0.93 -4.36 14.17
C ARG A 473 -0.56 -4.09 14.40
N GLY A 474 -1.29 -3.71 13.37
CA GLY A 474 -2.73 -3.42 13.40
C GLY A 474 -3.39 -3.56 12.03
N GLN A 475 -4.71 -3.37 11.96
CA GLN A 475 -5.45 -3.30 10.68
C GLN A 475 -5.16 -1.98 9.95
N VAL A 476 -5.05 -0.91 10.73
CA VAL A 476 -4.61 0.41 10.27
C VAL A 476 -3.20 0.71 10.78
N THR A 477 -2.48 1.57 10.06
CA THR A 477 -1.11 1.94 10.42
C THR A 477 -1.13 3.08 11.45
N HIS A 478 -0.70 2.80 12.68
CA HIS A 478 -0.36 3.84 13.65
C HIS A 478 1.17 4.03 13.75
N ALA A 479 1.59 5.23 14.11
CA ALA A 479 2.98 5.54 14.42
C ALA A 479 3.09 5.94 15.90
N PHE A 480 4.00 5.28 16.62
CA PHE A 480 4.41 5.68 17.97
C PHE A 480 5.85 6.18 17.90
N THR A 481 6.13 7.31 18.55
CA THR A 481 7.44 7.96 18.48
C THR A 481 8.07 8.12 19.86
N ALA A 482 9.40 7.94 19.94
CA ALA A 482 10.16 8.11 21.18
C ALA A 482 11.58 8.59 20.87
N ASP A 483 12.23 9.26 21.83
CA ASP A 483 13.62 9.70 21.68
C ASP A 483 14.57 8.51 21.55
N ASP A 484 15.55 8.62 20.66
CA ASP A 484 16.59 7.59 20.52
C ASP A 484 17.75 7.82 21.49
N THR A 485 17.58 7.35 22.73
CA THR A 485 18.61 7.49 23.78
C THR A 485 19.78 6.49 23.68
N ARG A 486 19.85 5.67 22.62
CA ARG A 486 20.88 4.64 22.47
C ARG A 486 22.18 5.23 21.93
N ALA A 487 23.29 4.91 22.60
CA ALA A 487 24.62 5.26 22.11
C ALA A 487 24.85 4.79 20.66
N PRO A 488 25.48 5.62 19.80
CA PRO A 488 25.91 5.21 18.47
C PRO A 488 26.90 4.03 18.53
N LEU A 489 26.88 3.20 17.50
CA LEU A 489 27.87 2.15 17.29
C LEU A 489 29.10 2.71 16.56
N ALA A 490 30.28 2.11 16.71
CA ALA A 490 31.44 2.51 15.91
C ALA A 490 31.18 2.33 14.40
N ALA A 491 31.63 3.29 13.58
CA ALA A 491 31.41 3.27 12.13
C ALA A 491 31.94 1.98 11.48
N SER A 492 33.14 1.54 11.87
CA SER A 492 33.78 0.27 11.51
C SER A 492 32.94 -0.96 11.82
N VAL A 493 32.26 -1.00 12.99
CA VAL A 493 31.36 -2.11 13.36
C VAL A 493 30.16 -2.15 12.40
N THR A 494 29.50 -1.00 12.19
CA THR A 494 28.34 -0.93 11.30
C THR A 494 28.71 -1.23 9.85
N ALA A 495 29.83 -0.71 9.35
CA ALA A 495 30.35 -0.97 8.01
C ALA A 495 30.61 -2.47 7.78
N ARG A 496 31.25 -3.14 8.74
CA ARG A 496 31.52 -4.58 8.66
C ARG A 496 30.23 -5.41 8.69
N ALA A 497 29.26 -5.04 9.53
CA ALA A 497 27.95 -5.71 9.58
C ALA A 497 27.17 -5.52 8.27
N CYS A 498 27.13 -4.31 7.73
CA CYS A 498 26.51 -4.00 6.43
C CYS A 498 27.15 -4.82 5.31
N ALA A 499 28.49 -4.90 5.26
CA ALA A 499 29.19 -5.68 4.23
C ALA A 499 28.80 -7.17 4.24
N LEU A 500 28.61 -7.78 5.42
CA LEU A 500 28.16 -9.18 5.54
C LEU A 500 26.72 -9.36 5.06
N LEU A 501 25.83 -8.42 5.38
CA LEU A 501 24.43 -8.45 4.97
C LEU A 501 24.29 -8.27 3.44
N GLU A 502 25.05 -7.34 2.86
CA GLU A 502 25.06 -7.07 1.42
C GLU A 502 25.68 -8.23 0.62
N ALA A 503 26.78 -8.80 1.12
CA ALA A 503 27.39 -9.99 0.52
C ALA A 503 26.42 -11.17 0.47
N GLU A 504 25.63 -11.38 1.54
CA GLU A 504 24.59 -12.41 1.53
C GLU A 504 23.50 -12.12 0.50
N ALA A 505 23.02 -10.87 0.39
CA ALA A 505 22.00 -10.50 -0.59
C ALA A 505 22.47 -10.81 -2.02
N LEU A 506 23.69 -10.40 -2.38
CA LEU A 506 24.30 -10.69 -3.68
C LEU A 506 24.49 -12.18 -3.92
N ARG A 507 24.99 -12.94 -2.92
CA ARG A 507 25.17 -14.40 -3.01
C ARG A 507 23.88 -15.12 -3.37
N ARG A 508 22.74 -14.69 -2.82
CA ARG A 508 21.42 -15.29 -3.14
C ARG A 508 20.97 -15.00 -4.57
N LEU A 509 21.31 -13.82 -5.09
CA LEU A 509 20.94 -13.42 -6.44
C LEU A 509 21.87 -14.02 -7.51
N ALA A 510 23.13 -14.31 -7.18
CA ALA A 510 24.11 -14.88 -8.10
C ALA A 510 23.70 -16.27 -8.63
N GLY A 511 22.86 -17.01 -7.89
CA GLY A 511 22.31 -18.30 -8.33
C GLY A 511 21.11 -18.22 -9.27
N ARG A 512 20.64 -17.02 -9.62
CA ARG A 512 19.46 -16.80 -10.49
C ARG A 512 19.88 -16.66 -11.96
N PRO A 513 18.94 -16.82 -12.92
CA PRO A 513 19.24 -16.61 -14.34
C PRO A 513 19.86 -15.25 -14.61
N ARG A 514 20.92 -15.24 -15.43
CA ARG A 514 21.63 -14.03 -15.88
C ARG A 514 20.84 -13.29 -16.95
N PHE A 515 21.15 -12.02 -17.13
CA PHE A 515 20.68 -11.19 -18.25
C PHE A 515 21.86 -10.55 -18.98
N ASP A 516 21.62 -10.15 -20.22
CA ASP A 516 22.63 -9.50 -21.06
C ASP A 516 22.86 -8.05 -20.61
N LEU A 517 21.81 -7.39 -20.11
CA LEU A 517 21.86 -5.98 -19.69
C LEU A 517 20.82 -5.69 -18.60
N ALA A 518 21.23 -4.96 -17.56
CA ALA A 518 20.30 -4.29 -16.65
C ALA A 518 20.21 -2.80 -16.95
N VAL A 519 18.99 -2.26 -16.97
CA VAL A 519 18.74 -0.81 -17.04
C VAL A 519 18.04 -0.37 -15.77
N LEU A 520 18.69 0.53 -15.03
CA LEU A 520 18.25 0.98 -13.71
C LEU A 520 17.94 2.47 -13.74
N ASP A 521 16.83 2.87 -13.11
CA ASP A 521 16.50 4.28 -12.87
C ASP A 521 17.01 4.71 -11.49
N SER A 522 17.83 5.77 -11.43
CA SER A 522 18.38 6.23 -10.13
C SER A 522 17.31 6.78 -9.19
N ALA A 523 16.13 7.17 -9.70
CA ALA A 523 15.01 7.61 -8.85
C ALA A 523 14.43 6.48 -7.98
N LEU A 524 14.79 5.21 -8.23
CA LEU A 524 14.48 4.10 -7.34
C LEU A 524 15.06 4.29 -5.92
N ALA A 525 16.04 5.18 -5.74
CA ALA A 525 16.59 5.53 -4.43
C ALA A 525 15.53 6.18 -3.52
N GLY A 526 14.50 6.81 -4.11
CA GLY A 526 13.36 7.34 -3.37
C GLY A 526 12.34 6.27 -2.96
N LEU A 527 12.42 5.03 -3.48
CA LEU A 527 11.45 3.98 -3.19
C LEU A 527 11.96 3.05 -2.09
N ALA A 528 11.22 2.97 -0.99
CA ALA A 528 11.51 2.03 0.07
C ALA A 528 11.21 0.59 -0.39
N VAL A 529 11.99 -0.39 0.08
CA VAL A 529 11.58 -1.78 -0.05
C VAL A 529 10.27 -2.00 0.74
N PRO A 530 9.22 -2.60 0.15
CA PRO A 530 7.98 -2.85 0.86
C PRO A 530 8.20 -3.70 2.11
N ALA A 531 7.79 -3.17 3.25
CA ALA A 531 7.82 -3.85 4.54
C ALA A 531 6.41 -3.84 5.14
N ALA A 532 5.77 -5.01 5.18
CA ALA A 532 4.42 -5.21 5.72
C ALA A 532 3.30 -4.43 4.99
N GLU A 533 3.00 -4.83 3.75
CA GLU A 533 2.01 -4.19 2.87
C GLU A 533 0.53 -4.46 3.22
N ARG A 534 0.25 -5.16 4.33
CA ARG A 534 -1.12 -5.53 4.72
C ARG A 534 -2.01 -4.31 5.00
N THR A 535 -1.45 -3.29 5.64
CA THR A 535 -2.18 -2.08 6.03
C THR A 535 -2.20 -1.03 4.92
N ALA A 536 -1.68 -1.36 3.72
CA ALA A 536 -1.71 -0.46 2.59
C ALA A 536 -3.16 -0.28 2.10
N ALA A 537 -3.56 0.96 1.85
CA ALA A 537 -4.82 1.24 1.17
C ALA A 537 -4.87 0.58 -0.22
N LYS A 538 -6.06 0.21 -0.70
CA LYS A 538 -6.24 -0.14 -2.12
C LYS A 538 -5.94 1.13 -2.92
N ALA A 539 -5.00 1.05 -3.86
CA ALA A 539 -4.54 2.24 -4.57
C ALA A 539 -4.42 1.98 -6.09
N LEU A 540 -4.40 3.07 -6.85
CA LEU A 540 -4.12 3.07 -8.28
C LEU A 540 -2.67 2.64 -8.55
N VAL A 541 -1.73 3.15 -7.74
CA VAL A 541 -0.32 2.79 -7.76
C VAL A 541 0.12 2.40 -6.35
N SER A 542 0.66 1.19 -6.19
CA SER A 542 1.18 0.71 -4.89
C SER A 542 2.53 1.33 -4.57
N VAL A 543 2.52 2.49 -3.90
CA VAL A 543 3.73 3.16 -3.41
C VAL A 543 4.07 2.60 -2.01
N PRO A 544 5.27 2.03 -1.81
CA PRO A 544 5.64 1.51 -0.49
C PRO A 544 5.71 2.63 0.54
N ARG A 545 5.20 2.41 1.76
CA ARG A 545 5.27 3.39 2.85
C ARG A 545 6.70 3.84 3.14
N GLY A 546 6.90 5.14 3.25
CA GLY A 546 8.19 5.77 3.45
C GLY A 546 8.95 6.04 2.15
N SER A 547 8.30 5.85 1.00
CA SER A 547 8.87 6.22 -0.28
C SER A 547 8.64 7.70 -0.58
N THR A 548 9.65 8.35 -1.12
CA THR A 548 9.58 9.71 -1.64
C THR A 548 9.57 9.67 -3.15
N GLN A 549 8.67 10.43 -3.77
CA GLN A 549 8.53 10.50 -5.22
C GLN A 549 8.40 11.95 -5.70
N PRO A 550 8.89 12.28 -6.90
CA PRO A 550 8.60 13.56 -7.53
C PRO A 550 7.10 13.79 -7.64
N LEU A 551 6.68 15.03 -7.36
CA LEU A 551 5.34 15.47 -7.69
C LEU A 551 5.14 15.39 -9.21
N PRO A 552 3.93 15.07 -9.67
CA PRO A 552 3.60 15.12 -11.10
C PRO A 552 3.90 16.50 -11.70
N GLU A 553 4.12 16.55 -13.02
CA GLU A 553 4.30 17.80 -13.74
C GLU A 553 3.01 18.63 -13.74
N GLY A 554 3.14 19.91 -13.42
CA GLY A 554 2.03 20.82 -13.24
C GLY A 554 2.40 21.97 -12.30
N ALA A 555 1.65 23.07 -12.41
CA ALA A 555 1.74 24.22 -11.52
C ALA A 555 0.96 23.97 -10.23
N VAL A 556 -0.22 23.36 -10.35
CA VAL A 556 -1.16 23.13 -9.24
C VAL A 556 -1.28 21.64 -8.95
N LEU A 557 -1.21 21.28 -7.67
CA LEU A 557 -1.56 19.96 -7.15
C LEU A 557 -3.00 20.01 -6.61
N ARG A 558 -3.94 19.36 -7.31
CA ARG A 558 -5.30 19.22 -6.81
C ARG A 558 -5.43 17.95 -6.00
N LEU A 559 -5.69 18.10 -4.71
CA LEU A 559 -6.13 17.03 -3.83
C LEU A 559 -7.63 16.82 -4.04
N PHE A 560 -8.09 15.57 -3.94
CA PHE A 560 -9.50 15.24 -3.99
C PHE A 560 -9.89 14.21 -2.94
N LEU A 561 -11.12 14.35 -2.44
CA LEU A 561 -11.79 13.44 -1.52
C LEU A 561 -13.20 13.20 -2.06
N HIS A 562 -13.64 11.94 -2.12
CA HIS A 562 -15.02 11.58 -2.45
C HIS A 562 -15.54 10.54 -1.46
N TRP A 563 -16.80 10.64 -1.08
CA TRP A 563 -17.45 9.65 -0.24
C TRP A 563 -18.94 9.51 -0.51
N MET A 564 -19.50 8.40 -0.03
CA MET A 564 -20.92 8.09 -0.03
C MET A 564 -21.37 7.55 1.33
N GLN A 565 -22.40 8.16 1.87
CA GLN A 565 -22.92 7.84 3.19
C GLN A 565 -23.99 6.73 3.16
N PRO A 566 -24.07 5.88 4.19
CA PRO A 566 -25.17 4.92 4.36
C PRO A 566 -26.55 5.60 4.50
N VAL A 567 -27.60 4.87 4.19
CA VAL A 567 -28.98 5.33 4.38
C VAL A 567 -29.22 5.67 5.85
N LYS A 568 -29.78 6.87 6.13
CA LYS A 568 -30.06 7.43 7.47
C LYS A 568 -28.85 7.84 8.31
N THR A 569 -27.62 7.61 7.85
CA THR A 569 -26.41 8.09 8.53
C THR A 569 -25.86 9.28 7.76
N ARG A 570 -25.86 10.47 8.37
CA ARG A 570 -25.12 11.60 7.79
C ARG A 570 -23.63 11.30 7.95
N VAL A 571 -22.83 11.45 6.90
CA VAL A 571 -21.36 11.36 6.98
C VAL A 571 -20.78 12.67 6.51
N ASP A 572 -19.88 13.18 7.32
CA ASP A 572 -19.24 14.48 7.16
C ASP A 572 -17.73 14.22 7.13
N LEU A 573 -17.15 14.20 5.93
CA LEU A 573 -15.71 14.02 5.75
C LEU A 573 -15.11 15.34 5.26
N ASP A 574 -13.99 15.73 5.85
CA ASP A 574 -13.26 16.95 5.49
C ASP A 574 -11.93 16.61 4.82
N LEU A 575 -11.58 17.38 3.79
CA LEU A 575 -10.24 17.42 3.21
C LEU A 575 -9.47 18.68 3.66
N SER A 576 -8.56 18.53 4.60
CA SER A 576 -7.75 19.65 5.13
C SER A 576 -6.30 19.61 4.67
N VAL A 577 -5.63 20.75 4.62
CA VAL A 577 -4.18 20.85 4.37
C VAL A 577 -3.51 21.75 5.40
N ALA A 578 -2.75 21.16 6.31
CA ALA A 578 -1.91 21.90 7.25
C ALA A 578 -0.59 22.30 6.59
N LEU A 579 -0.16 23.55 6.78
CA LEU A 579 1.00 24.15 6.13
C LEU A 579 2.06 24.48 7.18
N TYR A 580 3.31 24.16 6.86
CA TYR A 580 4.45 24.34 7.77
C TYR A 580 5.65 24.97 7.04
N ASP A 581 6.43 25.75 7.79
CA ASP A 581 7.69 26.30 7.32
C ASP A 581 8.84 25.27 7.37
N GLU A 582 10.09 25.73 7.25
CA GLU A 582 11.23 24.84 7.24
C GLU A 582 11.60 24.18 8.57
N ASP A 583 11.16 24.79 9.67
CA ASP A 583 11.42 24.34 11.04
C ASP A 583 10.28 23.47 11.59
N TRP A 584 9.27 23.19 10.75
CA TRP A 584 8.01 22.53 11.12
C TRP A 584 7.12 23.37 12.05
N GLU A 585 7.30 24.69 12.06
CA GLU A 585 6.37 25.59 12.71
C GLU A 585 5.13 25.79 11.84
N PHE A 586 3.97 25.91 12.49
CA PHE A 586 2.68 25.95 11.82
C PHE A 586 2.48 27.31 11.12
N ALA A 587 2.45 27.29 9.78
CA ALA A 587 2.29 28.48 8.94
C ALA A 587 0.81 28.79 8.64
N GLY A 588 -0.07 27.79 8.68
CA GLY A 588 -1.50 27.97 8.49
C GLY A 588 -2.23 26.71 8.04
N LEU A 589 -3.48 26.88 7.63
CA LEU A 589 -4.41 25.80 7.30
C LEU A 589 -5.29 26.23 6.13
N CYS A 590 -5.51 25.32 5.19
CA CYS A 590 -6.56 25.41 4.19
C CYS A 590 -7.56 24.27 4.47
N ASP A 591 -8.75 24.61 4.96
CA ASP A 591 -9.79 23.66 5.40
C ASP A 591 -11.19 24.28 5.30
N TYR A 592 -12.20 23.58 5.83
CA TYR A 592 -13.59 24.05 5.89
C TYR A 592 -13.80 25.36 6.67
N THR A 593 -12.85 25.78 7.51
CA THR A 593 -12.90 27.04 8.28
C THR A 593 -12.12 28.18 7.61
N ASN A 594 -11.13 27.87 6.78
CA ASN A 594 -10.33 28.81 6.01
C ASN A 594 -10.20 28.28 4.57
N LEU A 595 -11.15 28.67 3.71
CA LEU A 595 -11.25 28.14 2.36
C LEU A 595 -10.15 28.67 1.43
N VAL A 596 -9.52 29.79 1.79
CA VAL A 596 -8.46 30.43 1.01
C VAL A 596 -7.29 30.74 1.94
N TYR A 597 -6.09 30.31 1.55
CA TYR A 597 -4.85 30.63 2.27
C TYR A 597 -3.92 31.49 1.41
N GLY A 598 -3.37 32.55 2.02
CA GLY A 598 -2.51 33.54 1.36
C GLY A 598 -3.24 34.27 0.23
N GLU A 599 -2.52 34.68 -0.80
CA GLU A 599 -3.10 35.20 -2.05
C GLU A 599 -3.58 34.04 -2.95
N ARG A 600 -4.54 33.25 -2.44
CA ARG A 600 -5.10 32.05 -3.10
C ARG A 600 -4.03 31.02 -3.47
N CYS A 601 -2.99 30.91 -2.64
CA CYS A 601 -1.93 29.92 -2.77
C CYS A 601 -2.46 28.50 -2.50
N ALA A 602 -3.43 28.38 -1.61
CA ALA A 602 -4.26 27.18 -1.47
C ALA A 602 -5.75 27.57 -1.43
N VAL A 603 -6.59 26.78 -2.11
CA VAL A 603 -8.04 27.03 -2.22
C VAL A 603 -8.82 25.73 -2.02
N HIS A 604 -9.72 25.70 -1.03
CA HIS A 604 -10.65 24.63 -0.74
C HIS A 604 -11.97 24.82 -1.48
N SER A 605 -12.57 23.74 -1.97
CA SER A 605 -13.79 23.80 -2.79
C SER A 605 -15.09 24.04 -2.06
N GLY A 606 -15.01 24.55 -0.82
CA GLY A 606 -16.11 24.53 0.15
C GLY A 606 -16.31 23.16 0.79
N ASP A 607 -17.00 23.15 1.93
CA ASP A 607 -17.25 21.97 2.75
C ASP A 607 -18.64 21.40 2.45
N LEU A 608 -18.76 20.08 2.29
CA LEU A 608 -20.04 19.40 2.09
C LEU A 608 -20.34 18.46 3.27
N THR A 609 -21.29 18.81 4.13
CA THR A 609 -21.55 18.05 5.37
C THR A 609 -22.41 16.77 5.21
N SER A 610 -22.65 16.34 3.97
CA SER A 610 -23.41 15.11 3.67
C SER A 610 -23.17 14.61 2.25
N ALA A 611 -23.23 13.30 2.07
CA ALA A 611 -22.97 12.65 0.78
C ALA A 611 -23.98 11.53 0.46
N PRO A 612 -25.27 11.82 0.27
CA PRO A 612 -26.27 10.81 -0.03
C PRO A 612 -25.99 10.10 -1.36
N ALA A 613 -26.16 8.77 -1.37
CA ALA A 613 -26.18 7.99 -2.61
C ALA A 613 -27.35 8.42 -3.52
N PRO A 614 -27.22 8.31 -4.85
CA PRO A 614 -26.09 7.72 -5.58
C PRO A 614 -24.95 8.69 -5.89
N ASP A 615 -25.14 10.00 -5.71
CA ASP A 615 -24.18 11.00 -6.19
C ASP A 615 -22.98 11.19 -5.24
N GLY A 616 -23.18 11.01 -3.93
CA GLY A 616 -22.14 11.27 -2.93
C GLY A 616 -21.79 12.75 -2.79
N ALA A 617 -20.56 13.02 -2.36
CA ALA A 617 -19.97 14.35 -2.27
C ALA A 617 -18.48 14.28 -2.64
N THR A 618 -17.96 15.39 -3.16
CA THR A 618 -16.53 15.53 -3.47
C THR A 618 -16.01 16.84 -2.94
N GLU A 619 -14.83 16.83 -2.32
CA GLU A 619 -14.07 18.03 -1.96
C GLU A 619 -12.74 18.06 -2.71
N TYR A 620 -12.30 19.28 -3.04
CA TYR A 620 -11.00 19.57 -3.63
C TYR A 620 -10.23 20.59 -2.80
N VAL A 621 -8.90 20.43 -2.80
CA VAL A 621 -7.98 21.50 -2.39
C VAL A 621 -6.93 21.68 -3.49
N ASP A 622 -6.90 22.87 -4.09
CA ASP A 622 -5.89 23.27 -5.07
C ASP A 622 -4.70 23.90 -4.35
N LEU A 623 -3.50 23.34 -4.55
CA LEU A 623 -2.24 23.87 -4.02
C LEU A 623 -1.40 24.42 -5.18
N ASP A 624 -1.22 25.74 -5.24
CA ASP A 624 -0.22 26.34 -6.12
C ASP A 624 1.17 26.15 -5.50
N LEU A 625 1.94 25.25 -6.12
CA LEU A 625 3.20 24.79 -5.57
C LEU A 625 4.28 25.89 -5.55
N ALA A 626 4.22 26.86 -6.47
CA ALA A 626 5.19 27.96 -6.50
C ALA A 626 4.77 29.06 -5.52
N ALA A 627 3.50 29.48 -5.58
CA ALA A 627 2.99 30.55 -4.72
C ALA A 627 3.08 30.18 -3.23
N LEU A 628 2.81 28.92 -2.85
CA LEU A 628 3.01 28.47 -1.47
C LEU A 628 4.46 28.58 -1.00
N GLY A 629 5.42 28.25 -1.88
CA GLY A 629 6.84 28.38 -1.59
C GLY A 629 7.26 29.84 -1.39
N ASP A 630 6.79 30.73 -2.25
CA ASP A 630 7.03 32.18 -2.15
C ASP A 630 6.37 32.79 -0.90
N TRP A 631 5.27 32.20 -0.42
CA TRP A 631 4.59 32.54 0.83
C TRP A 631 5.30 32.01 2.09
N GLY A 632 6.41 31.29 1.95
CA GLY A 632 7.21 30.77 3.05
C GLY A 632 6.83 29.36 3.53
N VAL A 633 5.94 28.65 2.83
CA VAL A 633 5.58 27.27 3.15
C VAL A 633 6.64 26.32 2.56
N ARG A 634 7.12 25.38 3.38
CA ARG A 634 7.98 24.27 2.91
C ARG A 634 7.23 22.96 2.83
N TYR A 635 6.41 22.65 3.83
CA TYR A 635 5.69 21.39 3.89
C TYR A 635 4.18 21.60 3.88
N ALA A 636 3.48 20.81 3.07
CA ALA A 636 2.02 20.71 3.11
C ALA A 636 1.61 19.29 3.50
N VAL A 637 0.70 19.18 4.46
CA VAL A 637 0.24 17.91 5.05
C VAL A 637 -1.26 17.77 4.81
N PRO A 638 -1.66 17.06 3.75
CA PRO A 638 -3.05 16.67 3.55
C PRO A 638 -3.54 15.78 4.70
N VAL A 639 -4.77 16.03 5.15
CA VAL A 639 -5.46 15.24 6.17
C VAL A 639 -6.89 15.00 5.71
N VAL A 640 -7.32 13.74 5.68
CA VAL A 640 -8.72 13.39 5.55
C VAL A 640 -9.27 13.08 6.93
N PHE A 641 -10.36 13.74 7.30
CA PHE A 641 -10.94 13.64 8.63
C PHE A 641 -12.43 13.27 8.56
N SER A 642 -12.89 12.40 9.46
CA SER A 642 -14.31 12.07 9.64
C SER A 642 -14.88 12.88 10.80
N PHE A 643 -15.52 14.01 10.49
CA PHE A 643 -15.95 15.01 11.47
C PHE A 643 -16.88 14.44 12.53
N ASN A 644 -17.85 13.63 12.10
CA ASN A 644 -18.83 13.03 12.99
C ASN A 644 -18.43 11.62 13.47
N ASN A 645 -17.13 11.31 13.45
CA ASN A 645 -16.53 10.14 14.08
C ASN A 645 -16.98 8.77 13.52
N ILE A 646 -17.33 8.74 12.24
CA ILE A 646 -17.74 7.51 11.52
C ILE A 646 -16.49 6.84 10.93
N PRO A 647 -16.23 5.54 11.23
CA PRO A 647 -15.16 4.79 10.61
C PRO A 647 -15.28 4.73 9.10
N PHE A 648 -14.15 4.74 8.39
CA PHE A 648 -14.16 4.64 6.93
C PHE A 648 -14.76 3.32 6.42
N GLU A 649 -14.61 2.22 7.17
CA GLU A 649 -15.22 0.92 6.82
C GLU A 649 -16.75 0.87 6.89
N GLU A 650 -17.40 1.82 7.58
CA GLU A 650 -18.86 1.92 7.61
C GLU A 650 -19.44 2.67 6.39
N LEU A 651 -18.59 3.28 5.57
CA LEU A 651 -19.00 4.06 4.40
C LEU A 651 -19.36 3.15 3.22
N LEU A 652 -20.31 3.59 2.39
CA LEU A 652 -20.68 2.84 1.18
C LEU A 652 -19.57 2.91 0.13
N ASP A 653 -18.90 4.07 0.06
CA ASP A 653 -17.72 4.33 -0.76
C ASP A 653 -16.95 5.50 -0.16
N ALA A 654 -15.62 5.47 -0.21
CA ALA A 654 -14.76 6.55 0.26
C ALA A 654 -13.36 6.42 -0.32
N PHE A 655 -12.85 7.51 -0.93
CA PHE A 655 -11.51 7.54 -1.49
C PHE A 655 -10.96 8.96 -1.56
N ALA A 656 -9.64 9.04 -1.61
CA ALA A 656 -8.94 10.29 -1.83
C ALA A 656 -7.78 10.11 -2.82
N GLY A 657 -7.17 11.20 -3.23
CA GLY A 657 -6.07 11.17 -4.18
C GLY A 657 -5.61 12.55 -4.60
N PHE A 658 -4.77 12.59 -5.63
CA PHE A 658 -4.27 13.84 -6.18
C PHE A 658 -3.99 13.75 -7.67
N MET A 659 -4.10 14.91 -8.33
CA MET A 659 -3.82 15.11 -9.74
C MET A 659 -3.08 16.43 -9.97
N ALA A 660 -2.41 16.55 -11.10
CA ALA A 660 -1.68 17.75 -11.48
C ALA A 660 -2.42 18.53 -12.55
N LEU A 661 -2.39 19.86 -12.44
CA LEU A 661 -3.00 20.77 -13.40
C LEU A 661 -1.93 21.73 -13.97
N PRO A 662 -2.04 22.10 -15.27
CA PRO A 662 -0.99 22.77 -16.02
C PRO A 662 -0.77 24.26 -15.69
N SER A 663 -1.80 25.00 -15.23
CA SER A 663 -1.71 26.44 -14.96
C SER A 663 -2.48 26.86 -13.70
N ALA A 664 -1.93 27.85 -12.99
CA ALA A 664 -2.57 28.51 -11.84
C ALA A 664 -3.52 29.65 -12.24
N ALA A 665 -3.53 30.09 -13.51
CA ALA A 665 -4.45 31.13 -13.97
C ALA A 665 -5.92 30.67 -13.83
N GLU A 666 -6.77 31.51 -13.23
CA GLU A 666 -8.15 31.14 -12.87
C GLU A 666 -9.00 30.74 -14.09
N GLU A 667 -8.82 31.40 -15.23
CA GLU A 667 -9.54 31.10 -16.47
C GLU A 667 -9.26 29.69 -17.01
N ALA A 668 -8.11 29.11 -16.67
CA ALA A 668 -7.68 27.78 -17.08
C ALA A 668 -8.14 26.67 -16.10
N ARG A 669 -8.46 27.01 -14.85
CA ARG A 669 -8.90 26.07 -13.80
C ARG A 669 -10.43 25.95 -13.76
N GLY A 670 -10.92 24.76 -13.43
CA GLY A 670 -12.34 24.51 -13.22
C GLY A 670 -12.57 23.32 -12.30
N ALA A 671 -13.79 23.10 -11.83
CA ALA A 671 -14.15 22.02 -10.92
C ALA A 671 -14.14 20.61 -11.55
N GLY A 672 -13.55 20.47 -12.73
CA GLY A 672 -13.51 19.20 -13.46
C GLY A 672 -12.64 18.15 -12.74
N TYR A 673 -13.16 16.93 -12.69
CA TYR A 673 -12.35 15.74 -12.44
C TYR A 673 -11.71 15.29 -13.74
N HIS A 674 -10.37 15.18 -13.79
CA HIS A 674 -9.63 14.86 -15.00
C HIS A 674 -8.92 13.51 -14.85
N PRO A 675 -9.57 12.38 -15.22
CA PRO A 675 -9.07 11.03 -14.93
C PRO A 675 -7.66 10.78 -15.48
N ARG A 676 -7.34 11.35 -16.66
CA ARG A 676 -6.02 11.27 -17.30
C ARG A 676 -4.88 11.82 -16.45
N THR A 677 -5.16 12.79 -15.58
CA THR A 677 -4.16 13.47 -14.74
C THR A 677 -4.08 12.90 -13.33
N VAL A 678 -4.95 11.95 -12.99
CA VAL A 678 -4.96 11.28 -11.68
C VAL A 678 -3.64 10.54 -11.51
N ARG A 679 -2.82 11.07 -10.60
CA ARG A 679 -1.49 10.54 -10.33
C ARG A 679 -1.54 9.42 -9.29
N GLN A 680 -2.44 9.57 -8.33
CA GLN A 680 -2.72 8.59 -7.30
C GLN A 680 -4.18 8.71 -6.86
N ARG A 681 -4.79 7.56 -6.58
CA ARG A 681 -6.10 7.40 -5.96
C ARG A 681 -6.00 6.23 -4.98
N TYR A 682 -6.52 6.38 -3.78
CA TYR A 682 -6.54 5.34 -2.76
C TYR A 682 -7.86 5.34 -1.99
N ASP A 683 -8.33 4.15 -1.65
CA ASP A 683 -9.54 3.95 -0.88
C ASP A 683 -9.29 4.25 0.60
N LEU A 684 -10.26 4.89 1.25
CA LEU A 684 -10.26 5.08 2.70
C LEU A 684 -10.92 3.86 3.32
N VAL A 685 -10.18 3.12 4.15
CA VAL A 685 -10.60 1.80 4.65
C VAL A 685 -10.24 1.59 6.12
N GLY A 686 -10.93 0.64 6.75
CA GLY A 686 -10.70 0.19 8.13
C GLY A 686 -11.39 1.08 9.18
N ASP A 687 -11.23 0.71 10.45
CA ASP A 687 -11.78 1.42 11.63
C ASP A 687 -11.11 2.79 11.91
N SER A 688 -10.42 3.35 10.92
CA SER A 688 -9.83 4.68 11.03
C SER A 688 -10.87 5.77 10.77
N ARG A 689 -10.67 6.93 11.40
CA ARG A 689 -11.44 8.17 11.17
C ARG A 689 -10.58 9.33 10.66
N ILE A 690 -9.25 9.18 10.70
CA ILE A 690 -8.29 10.23 10.33
C ILE A 690 -7.17 9.60 9.51
N HIS A 691 -6.91 10.13 8.32
CA HIS A 691 -5.86 9.65 7.44
C HIS A 691 -4.92 10.78 7.01
N VAL A 692 -3.61 10.55 7.17
CA VAL A 692 -2.53 11.41 6.69
C VAL A 692 -1.78 10.64 5.59
N PRO A 693 -2.21 10.79 4.32
CA PRO A 693 -1.74 9.97 3.21
C PRO A 693 -0.27 10.23 2.85
N MET A 694 0.13 11.50 2.89
CA MET A 694 1.44 11.95 2.44
C MET A 694 1.86 13.26 3.09
N LEU A 695 3.15 13.56 2.97
CA LEU A 695 3.72 14.89 3.24
C LEU A 695 4.26 15.43 1.92
N VAL A 696 3.94 16.67 1.56
CA VAL A 696 4.44 17.34 0.36
C VAL A 696 5.61 18.24 0.76
N ASP A 697 6.77 18.04 0.15
CA ASP A 697 7.93 18.94 0.26
C ASP A 697 7.99 19.82 -0.99
N LEU A 698 7.65 21.10 -0.81
CA LEU A 698 7.58 22.09 -1.88
C LEU A 698 8.95 22.49 -2.41
N ARG A 699 9.98 22.47 -1.56
CA ARG A 699 11.36 22.83 -1.94
C ARG A 699 11.91 21.83 -2.94
N HIS A 700 11.73 20.54 -2.69
CA HIS A 700 12.20 19.47 -3.58
C HIS A 700 11.15 19.06 -4.62
N ARG A 701 9.92 19.61 -4.54
CA ARG A 701 8.74 19.20 -5.32
C ARG A 701 8.54 17.69 -5.30
N THR A 702 8.57 17.11 -4.11
CA THR A 702 8.36 15.68 -3.87
C THR A 702 7.23 15.46 -2.87
N PHE A 703 6.68 14.25 -2.85
CA PHE A 703 5.85 13.80 -1.73
C PHE A 703 6.46 12.57 -1.07
N LEU A 704 6.37 12.51 0.26
CA LEU A 704 6.67 11.33 1.07
C LEU A 704 5.35 10.60 1.36
N TRP A 705 5.24 9.35 0.91
CA TRP A 705 4.07 8.51 1.15
C TRP A 705 4.07 7.95 2.57
N THR A 706 3.21 8.45 3.44
CA THR A 706 3.16 8.09 4.87
C THR A 706 2.09 7.03 5.17
N ASP A 707 0.94 7.09 4.50
CA ASP A 707 -0.21 6.19 4.71
C ASP A 707 -0.51 5.93 6.20
N LEU A 708 -0.64 7.01 6.95
CA LEU A 708 -0.78 7.00 8.41
C LEU A 708 -2.23 7.19 8.81
N HIS A 709 -2.69 6.39 9.76
CA HIS A 709 -3.99 6.55 10.40
C HIS A 709 -3.79 7.04 11.84
N LEU A 710 -4.48 8.11 12.21
CA LEU A 710 -4.42 8.66 13.56
C LEU A 710 -5.59 8.12 14.40
N PRO A 711 -5.38 7.77 15.69
CA PRO A 711 -6.46 7.33 16.56
C PRO A 711 -7.48 8.45 16.79
N SER A 712 -8.76 8.11 16.86
CA SER A 712 -9.83 9.08 17.17
C SER A 712 -9.85 9.51 18.64
N ASP A 713 -9.39 8.64 19.53
CA ASP A 713 -9.57 8.77 20.98
C ASP A 713 -8.55 9.72 21.63
N ASP A 714 -7.50 10.11 20.91
CA ASP A 714 -6.48 11.08 21.36
C ASP A 714 -6.89 12.54 21.10
N GLY A 715 -8.18 12.81 20.87
CA GLY A 715 -8.73 14.17 20.82
C GLY A 715 -8.55 14.91 19.50
N PHE A 716 -8.02 14.26 18.45
CA PHE A 716 -7.81 14.81 17.10
C PHE A 716 -9.12 15.06 16.33
N HIS A 717 -10.10 15.76 16.91
CA HIS A 717 -11.37 16.06 16.25
C HIS A 717 -11.36 17.34 15.40
N ASN A 718 -10.20 17.99 15.28
CA ASN A 718 -10.04 19.29 14.63
C ASN A 718 -8.55 19.53 14.30
N VAL A 719 -8.21 19.74 13.02
CA VAL A 719 -6.81 19.92 12.58
C VAL A 719 -6.16 21.18 13.19
N TYR A 720 -6.90 22.28 13.29
CA TYR A 720 -6.41 23.55 13.87
C TYR A 720 -5.95 23.39 15.33
N ARG A 721 -6.72 22.68 16.17
CA ARG A 721 -6.35 22.46 17.59
C ARG A 721 -5.09 21.61 17.77
N HIS A 722 -4.70 20.86 16.74
CA HIS A 722 -3.60 19.90 16.77
C HIS A 722 -2.49 20.21 15.75
N GLY A 723 -2.43 21.43 15.21
CA GLY A 723 -1.44 21.81 14.20
C GLY A 723 0.00 21.51 14.63
N ALA A 724 0.35 21.77 15.90
CA ALA A 724 1.67 21.47 16.45
C ALA A 724 1.93 19.95 16.63
N ASP A 725 0.91 19.17 16.99
CA ASP A 725 1.02 17.71 17.10
C ASP A 725 1.26 17.07 15.73
N LEU A 726 0.49 17.52 14.73
CA LEU A 726 0.63 17.06 13.35
C LEU A 726 1.99 17.47 12.77
N GLY A 727 2.48 18.67 13.08
CA GLY A 727 3.83 19.13 12.70
C GLY A 727 4.92 18.25 13.31
N ARG A 728 4.79 17.89 14.60
CA ARG A 728 5.72 16.95 15.28
C ARG A 728 5.71 15.57 14.64
N VAL A 729 4.52 15.01 14.37
CA VAL A 729 4.38 13.69 13.71
C VAL A 729 4.96 13.75 12.29
N GLY A 730 4.67 14.80 11.54
CA GLY A 730 5.22 15.04 10.21
C GLY A 730 6.74 15.08 10.21
N ARG A 731 7.34 15.85 11.13
CA ARG A 731 8.80 15.93 11.32
C ARG A 731 9.41 14.57 11.65
N ASP A 732 8.87 13.89 12.66
CA ASP A 732 9.37 12.59 13.12
C ASP A 732 9.34 11.55 11.98
N LEU A 733 8.26 11.53 11.19
CA LEU A 733 8.12 10.63 10.04
C LEU A 733 9.06 11.02 8.90
N PHE A 734 9.16 12.30 8.56
CA PHE A 734 10.05 12.79 7.53
C PHE A 734 11.51 12.39 7.84
N GLN A 735 11.98 12.68 9.06
CA GLN A 735 13.32 12.29 9.50
C GLN A 735 13.54 10.78 9.48
N TYR A 736 12.56 10.02 9.96
CA TYR A 736 12.65 8.56 10.02
C TYR A 736 12.69 7.90 8.63
N PHE A 737 11.94 8.44 7.66
CA PHE A 737 11.89 7.89 6.30
C PHE A 737 13.01 8.43 5.40
N ALA A 738 13.59 9.59 5.70
CA ALA A 738 14.65 10.21 4.91
C ALA A 738 15.99 9.44 4.95
N SER A 739 16.20 8.50 5.89
CA SER A 739 17.49 7.81 6.03
C SER A 739 17.38 6.37 6.55
N GLY A 740 18.47 5.60 6.38
CA GLY A 740 18.63 4.30 7.07
C GLY A 740 17.66 3.21 6.64
N ARG A 741 17.21 3.24 5.38
CA ARG A 741 16.37 2.20 4.80
C ARG A 741 17.05 1.56 3.60
N THR A 742 16.69 0.30 3.38
CA THR A 742 16.99 -0.37 2.12
C THR A 742 15.95 0.06 1.09
N THR A 743 16.40 0.42 -0.09
CA THR A 743 15.60 1.00 -1.17
C THR A 743 15.45 0.02 -2.33
N LEU A 744 14.55 0.30 -3.28
CA LEU A 744 14.48 -0.45 -4.53
C LEU A 744 15.72 -0.20 -5.40
N TRP A 745 16.42 0.93 -5.23
CA TRP A 745 17.74 1.15 -5.83
C TRP A 745 18.76 0.11 -5.36
N ASP A 746 18.83 -0.14 -4.05
CA ASP A 746 19.72 -1.17 -3.50
C ASP A 746 19.43 -2.54 -4.11
N LEU A 747 18.16 -2.96 -4.11
CA LEU A 747 17.76 -4.25 -4.68
C LEU A 747 18.06 -4.34 -6.18
N ALA A 748 17.74 -3.29 -6.94
CA ALA A 748 17.95 -3.24 -8.38
C ALA A 748 19.44 -3.33 -8.73
N VAL A 749 20.30 -2.61 -7.99
CA VAL A 749 21.76 -2.71 -8.14
C VAL A 749 22.28 -4.09 -7.78
N TRP A 750 21.79 -4.72 -6.72
CA TRP A 750 22.22 -6.09 -6.39
C TRP A 750 21.77 -7.12 -7.41
N HIS A 751 20.57 -6.98 -7.96
CA HIS A 751 20.13 -7.79 -9.10
C HIS A 751 21.06 -7.58 -10.29
N ALA A 752 21.28 -6.33 -10.68
CA ALA A 752 22.13 -5.91 -11.80
C ALA A 752 23.55 -6.49 -11.68
N ALA A 753 24.18 -6.29 -10.53
CA ALA A 753 25.52 -6.78 -10.26
C ALA A 753 25.56 -8.31 -10.22
N ALA A 754 24.77 -8.98 -9.39
CA ALA A 754 24.91 -10.43 -9.22
C ALA A 754 24.56 -11.26 -10.48
N ARG A 755 23.81 -10.70 -11.44
CA ARG A 755 23.25 -11.44 -12.57
C ARG A 755 23.68 -10.89 -13.94
N GLY A 756 24.53 -9.87 -13.99
CA GLY A 756 25.03 -9.28 -15.23
C GLY A 756 26.42 -8.66 -15.07
N ASP A 757 27.03 -8.34 -16.21
CA ASP A 757 28.36 -7.70 -16.29
C ASP A 757 28.29 -6.26 -16.81
N GLU A 758 27.13 -5.86 -17.33
CA GLU A 758 26.86 -4.53 -17.85
C GLU A 758 25.59 -3.95 -17.23
N VAL A 759 25.68 -2.70 -16.77
CA VAL A 759 24.57 -1.98 -16.13
C VAL A 759 24.47 -0.59 -16.74
N LEU A 760 23.31 -0.25 -17.29
CA LEU A 760 22.95 1.13 -17.60
C LEU A 760 22.20 1.75 -16.44
N VAL A 761 22.57 2.97 -16.10
CA VAL A 761 21.84 3.78 -15.13
C VAL A 761 21.31 5.01 -15.85
N VAL A 762 19.99 5.15 -15.89
CA VAL A 762 19.34 6.42 -16.22
C VAL A 762 19.42 7.27 -14.96
N ARG A 763 20.43 8.14 -14.91
CA ARG A 763 20.69 9.03 -13.78
C ARG A 763 19.78 10.23 -13.90
N ARG A 764 18.73 10.25 -13.08
CA ARG A 764 17.78 11.35 -12.99
C ARG A 764 18.43 12.56 -12.33
N ALA A 765 18.28 13.72 -12.96
CA ALA A 765 18.76 14.96 -12.40
C ALA A 765 17.99 15.30 -11.10
N PRO A 766 18.68 15.81 -10.06
CA PRO A 766 18.03 16.22 -8.81
C PRO A 766 17.20 17.50 -8.96
N ASP A 767 17.52 18.34 -9.95
CA ASP A 767 16.79 19.55 -10.32
C ASP A 767 16.18 19.36 -11.71
N ARG A 768 14.91 19.76 -11.90
CA ARG A 768 14.22 19.75 -13.19
C ARG A 768 14.91 20.60 -14.28
N ARG A 769 15.78 21.54 -13.90
CA ARG A 769 16.55 22.37 -14.84
C ARG A 769 17.81 21.68 -15.35
N ALA A 770 18.27 20.63 -14.67
CA ALA A 770 19.40 19.83 -15.10
C ALA A 770 18.92 18.67 -15.98
N VAL A 771 19.78 18.23 -16.90
CA VAL A 771 19.48 17.14 -17.82
C VAL A 771 19.80 15.79 -17.18
N ASP A 772 18.97 14.80 -17.50
CA ASP A 772 19.25 13.40 -17.16
C ASP A 772 20.53 12.93 -17.90
N GLU A 773 21.20 11.92 -17.35
CA GLU A 773 22.39 11.34 -17.95
C GLU A 773 22.22 9.83 -18.09
N LEU A 774 22.72 9.26 -19.19
CA LEU A 774 22.85 7.82 -19.35
C LEU A 774 24.27 7.38 -18.98
N TRP A 775 24.37 6.54 -17.96
CA TRP A 775 25.64 6.06 -17.41
C TRP A 775 25.81 4.58 -17.71
N ARG A 776 26.99 4.18 -18.20
CA ARG A 776 27.30 2.79 -18.53
C ARG A 776 28.40 2.25 -17.65
N TYR A 777 28.03 1.25 -16.84
CA TYR A 777 28.93 0.50 -15.99
C TYR A 777 29.25 -0.86 -16.61
N ARG A 778 30.52 -1.21 -16.62
CA ARG A 778 30.99 -2.56 -16.98
C ARG A 778 31.85 -3.12 -15.86
N ARG A 779 31.59 -4.36 -15.47
CA ARG A 779 32.38 -5.07 -14.47
C ARG A 779 33.83 -5.22 -14.93
N HIS A 780 34.78 -4.91 -14.06
CA HIS A 780 36.21 -5.08 -14.32
C HIS A 780 36.64 -6.54 -14.13
N GLU A 781 37.74 -6.92 -14.76
CA GLU A 781 38.30 -8.25 -14.60
C GLU A 781 38.70 -8.48 -13.12
N GLY A 782 38.21 -9.57 -12.53
CA GLY A 782 38.44 -9.90 -11.11
C GLY A 782 37.62 -9.08 -10.11
N GLU A 783 36.75 -8.16 -10.55
CA GLU A 783 35.90 -7.36 -9.67
C GLU A 783 34.78 -8.22 -9.05
N PRO A 784 34.75 -8.43 -7.72
CA PRO A 784 33.70 -9.21 -7.08
C PRO A 784 32.37 -8.47 -7.15
N ASP A 785 31.26 -9.22 -7.10
CA ASP A 785 29.89 -8.67 -7.14
C ASP A 785 29.65 -7.56 -6.12
N THR A 786 30.25 -7.68 -4.94
CA THR A 786 30.16 -6.68 -3.88
C THR A 786 30.82 -5.35 -4.25
N ALA A 787 31.97 -5.38 -4.93
CA ALA A 787 32.67 -4.19 -5.38
C ALA A 787 31.93 -3.54 -6.54
N PHE A 788 31.50 -4.34 -7.53
CA PHE A 788 30.74 -3.82 -8.67
C PHE A 788 29.41 -3.20 -8.23
N ALA A 789 28.68 -3.87 -7.32
CA ALA A 789 27.45 -3.33 -6.75
C ALA A 789 27.69 -2.03 -5.96
N ALA A 790 28.78 -1.96 -5.18
CA ALA A 790 29.11 -0.75 -4.43
C ALA A 790 29.38 0.44 -5.36
N ARG A 791 30.16 0.22 -6.43
CA ARG A 791 30.50 1.22 -7.45
C ARG A 791 29.26 1.79 -8.14
N VAL A 792 28.37 0.90 -8.61
CA VAL A 792 27.11 1.32 -9.24
C VAL A 792 26.20 2.03 -8.22
N ARG A 793 26.02 1.46 -7.02
CA ARG A 793 25.12 2.03 -5.99
C ARG A 793 25.54 3.43 -5.55
N ALA A 794 26.83 3.64 -5.35
CA ALA A 794 27.39 4.92 -4.95
C ALA A 794 27.44 5.93 -6.10
N LEU A 795 27.05 5.53 -7.31
CA LEU A 795 27.19 6.32 -8.53
C LEU A 795 28.63 6.85 -8.69
N GLU A 796 29.61 5.97 -8.44
CA GLU A 796 31.02 6.26 -8.75
C GLU A 796 31.20 6.45 -10.27
N PRO A 797 32.25 7.13 -10.74
CA PRO A 797 32.46 7.36 -12.17
C PRO A 797 32.30 6.10 -13.05
N PRO A 798 31.34 6.08 -13.99
CA PRO A 798 31.18 4.97 -14.94
C PRO A 798 32.22 5.03 -16.06
N GLU A 799 32.34 3.93 -16.82
CA GLU A 799 33.20 3.85 -18.01
C GLU A 799 32.77 4.83 -19.11
N ARG A 800 31.46 5.11 -19.21
CA ARG A 800 30.91 6.09 -20.16
C ARG A 800 29.78 6.88 -19.54
N ARG A 801 29.79 8.19 -19.77
CA ARG A 801 28.71 9.13 -19.42
C ARG A 801 28.23 9.81 -20.67
N GLU A 802 26.91 9.90 -20.79
CA GLU A 802 26.26 10.49 -21.94
C GLU A 802 25.18 11.44 -21.44
N PRO A 803 25.37 12.78 -21.54
CA PRO A 803 24.31 13.71 -21.21
C PRO A 803 23.16 13.53 -22.20
N ALA A 804 21.94 13.61 -21.69
CA ALA A 804 20.74 13.61 -22.50
C ALA A 804 20.39 15.02 -22.95
N THR A 805 19.71 15.15 -24.09
CA THR A 805 19.19 16.45 -24.54
C THR A 805 17.93 16.87 -23.77
N ASP A 806 17.15 15.88 -23.32
CA ASP A 806 15.99 16.00 -22.44
C ASP A 806 15.76 14.65 -21.71
N ALA A 807 14.73 14.56 -20.86
CA ALA A 807 14.43 13.34 -20.11
C ALA A 807 14.03 12.14 -21.01
N ALA A 808 13.44 12.41 -22.18
CA ALA A 808 13.02 11.36 -23.12
C ALA A 808 14.23 10.78 -23.87
N ASP A 809 15.24 11.58 -24.21
CA ASP A 809 16.46 11.14 -24.88
C ASP A 809 17.21 10.07 -24.07
N ALA A 810 17.31 10.23 -22.74
CA ALA A 810 17.95 9.24 -21.88
C ALA A 810 17.23 7.88 -21.94
N ASP A 811 15.89 7.91 -21.86
CA ASP A 811 15.05 6.72 -21.89
C ASP A 811 15.08 6.03 -23.27
N THR A 812 15.04 6.81 -24.36
CA THR A 812 15.16 6.31 -25.73
C THR A 812 16.49 5.60 -25.95
N ARG A 813 17.60 6.23 -25.58
CA ARG A 813 18.95 5.65 -25.77
C ARG A 813 19.17 4.41 -24.91
N ALA A 814 18.60 4.39 -23.69
CA ALA A 814 18.59 3.19 -22.86
C ALA A 814 17.79 2.06 -23.54
N GLY A 815 16.64 2.38 -24.15
CA GLY A 815 15.81 1.44 -24.91
C GLY A 815 16.54 0.86 -26.12
N GLU A 816 17.19 1.70 -26.92
CA GLU A 816 18.02 1.28 -28.05
C GLU A 816 19.16 0.34 -27.64
N ALA A 817 19.85 0.66 -26.54
CA ALA A 817 20.93 -0.17 -26.03
C ALA A 817 20.45 -1.54 -25.48
N ALA A 818 19.19 -1.62 -25.08
CA ALA A 818 18.53 -2.80 -24.54
C ALA A 818 17.74 -3.60 -25.61
N ALA A 819 17.59 -3.08 -26.83
CA ALA A 819 16.85 -3.74 -27.91
C ALA A 819 17.42 -5.13 -28.23
N LYS A 820 16.52 -6.10 -28.46
CA LYS A 820 16.83 -7.49 -28.84
C LYS A 820 17.71 -8.27 -27.85
N LYS A 821 17.83 -7.80 -26.60
CA LYS A 821 18.58 -8.45 -25.52
C LYS A 821 17.65 -9.13 -24.51
N HIS A 822 18.20 -10.03 -23.70
CA HIS A 822 17.56 -10.46 -22.47
C HIS A 822 17.88 -9.46 -21.36
N VAL A 823 16.86 -8.76 -20.84
CA VAL A 823 17.04 -7.58 -19.98
C VAL A 823 16.35 -7.69 -18.63
N LEU A 824 16.88 -6.95 -17.66
CA LEU A 824 16.14 -6.52 -16.47
C LEU A 824 15.99 -5.00 -16.51
N LEU A 825 14.76 -4.52 -16.62
CA LEU A 825 14.45 -3.09 -16.43
C LEU A 825 13.95 -2.88 -14.99
N ALA A 826 14.52 -1.92 -14.27
CA ALA A 826 14.01 -1.49 -12.98
C ALA A 826 13.86 0.03 -12.99
N LEU A 827 12.62 0.50 -13.09
CA LEU A 827 12.30 1.89 -13.43
C LEU A 827 11.33 2.51 -12.42
N VAL A 828 11.37 3.83 -12.26
CA VAL A 828 10.25 4.55 -11.62
C VAL A 828 9.16 4.80 -12.66
N HIS A 829 9.53 5.36 -13.80
CA HIS A 829 8.64 5.58 -14.94
C HIS A 829 8.93 4.55 -16.04
N GLY A 830 7.89 3.96 -16.64
CA GLY A 830 8.05 2.98 -17.72
C GLY A 830 8.51 3.54 -19.07
N GLY A 831 9.34 4.59 -19.10
CA GLY A 831 9.74 5.30 -20.31
C GLY A 831 10.67 4.53 -21.25
N VAL A 832 11.48 3.61 -20.71
CA VAL A 832 12.44 2.81 -21.49
C VAL A 832 11.73 1.69 -22.25
N ALA A 833 11.66 1.79 -23.58
CA ALA A 833 10.99 0.81 -24.46
C ALA A 833 11.97 0.07 -25.38
N PRO A 834 12.53 -1.07 -24.95
CA PRO A 834 13.47 -1.83 -25.76
C PRO A 834 12.77 -2.74 -26.77
N GLU A 835 12.88 -2.42 -28.06
CA GLU A 835 12.26 -3.20 -29.13
C GLU A 835 12.80 -4.64 -29.19
N GLY A 836 11.90 -5.63 -29.22
CA GLY A 836 12.24 -7.04 -29.37
C GLY A 836 13.03 -7.66 -28.22
N ALA A 837 13.14 -6.96 -27.09
CA ALA A 837 13.79 -7.50 -25.90
C ALA A 837 12.94 -8.57 -25.22
N THR A 838 13.60 -9.44 -24.44
CA THR A 838 12.95 -10.42 -23.56
C THR A 838 13.41 -10.21 -22.13
N GLY A 839 12.75 -10.83 -21.16
CA GLY A 839 13.11 -10.70 -19.75
C GLY A 839 12.01 -10.02 -18.96
N ALA A 840 12.39 -9.16 -18.01
CA ALA A 840 11.46 -8.67 -17.00
C ALA A 840 11.58 -7.16 -16.74
N VAL A 841 10.48 -6.55 -16.31
CA VAL A 841 10.39 -5.12 -16.00
C VAL A 841 9.71 -4.90 -14.66
N TYR A 842 10.43 -4.29 -13.72
CA TYR A 842 9.82 -3.57 -12.62
C TYR A 842 9.63 -2.11 -13.02
N ARG A 843 8.42 -1.59 -12.85
CA ARG A 843 8.15 -0.15 -12.99
C ARG A 843 7.09 0.29 -11.98
N LEU A 844 7.30 1.41 -11.29
CA LEU A 844 6.29 1.96 -10.40
C LEU A 844 5.11 2.53 -11.19
N LEU A 845 5.41 3.31 -12.23
CA LEU A 845 4.42 4.03 -13.01
C LEU A 845 4.41 3.58 -14.46
N PRO A 846 3.21 3.44 -15.06
CA PRO A 846 2.97 3.88 -16.42
C PRO A 846 4.08 3.99 -17.44
N GLY A 847 4.16 3.14 -18.47
CA GLY A 847 4.80 3.67 -19.68
C GLY A 847 4.96 2.70 -20.84
N PRO A 848 5.61 3.18 -21.91
CA PRO A 848 5.95 2.40 -23.11
C PRO A 848 6.57 1.02 -22.86
N ALA A 849 7.34 0.84 -21.78
CA ALA A 849 7.92 -0.45 -21.37
C ALA A 849 6.87 -1.58 -21.25
N ASP A 850 5.64 -1.23 -20.88
CA ASP A 850 4.54 -2.20 -20.72
C ASP A 850 4.11 -2.84 -22.04
N GLY A 851 4.36 -2.15 -23.17
CA GLY A 851 4.06 -2.65 -24.51
C GLY A 851 5.15 -3.53 -25.11
N CYS A 852 6.29 -3.71 -24.42
CA CYS A 852 7.45 -4.40 -24.97
C CYS A 852 7.41 -5.93 -24.78
N GLY A 853 6.35 -6.47 -24.16
CA GLY A 853 6.21 -7.92 -23.93
C GLY A 853 7.14 -8.48 -22.85
N LEU A 854 7.71 -7.62 -22.00
CA LEU A 854 8.51 -8.01 -20.84
C LEU A 854 7.62 -8.51 -19.70
N GLU A 855 8.11 -9.46 -18.92
CA GLU A 855 7.40 -9.98 -17.75
C GLU A 855 7.27 -8.87 -16.68
N PRO A 856 6.05 -8.46 -16.29
CA PRO A 856 5.86 -7.41 -15.30
C PRO A 856 6.19 -7.92 -13.89
N LEU A 857 7.06 -7.21 -13.21
CA LEU A 857 7.44 -7.46 -11.81
C LEU A 857 6.82 -6.40 -10.89
N ALA A 858 6.39 -6.83 -9.71
CA ALA A 858 6.14 -5.96 -8.57
C ALA A 858 7.38 -5.84 -7.67
N ALA A 859 7.40 -4.84 -6.78
CA ALA A 859 8.47 -4.67 -5.80
C ALA A 859 8.65 -5.92 -4.90
N GLY A 860 7.54 -6.59 -4.57
CA GLY A 860 7.56 -7.85 -3.84
C GLY A 860 8.25 -9.00 -4.57
N ASP A 861 8.28 -9.00 -5.90
CA ASP A 861 8.91 -10.05 -6.71
C ASP A 861 10.45 -9.89 -6.71
N LEU A 862 10.94 -8.65 -6.73
CA LEU A 862 12.37 -8.33 -6.52
C LEU A 862 12.83 -8.80 -5.13
N VAL A 863 12.01 -8.59 -4.10
CA VAL A 863 12.30 -9.10 -2.74
C VAL A 863 12.22 -10.62 -2.69
N ALA A 864 11.26 -11.23 -3.37
CA ALA A 864 11.07 -12.68 -3.38
C ALA A 864 12.28 -13.42 -3.95
N ALA A 865 12.99 -12.81 -4.91
CA ALA A 865 14.20 -13.39 -5.51
C ALA A 865 15.35 -13.60 -4.50
N LEU A 866 15.35 -12.89 -3.37
CA LEU A 866 16.30 -13.06 -2.27
C LEU A 866 16.02 -14.26 -1.37
N GLY A 867 15.03 -15.10 -1.63
CA GLY A 867 14.72 -16.23 -0.76
C GLY A 867 14.15 -17.41 -1.49
#